data_AF-A0A180H4T9-F1
#
_entry.id   AF-A0A180H4T9-F1
#
_cell.length_a   1.000
_cell.length_b   1.000
_cell.length_c   1.000
_cell.angle_alpha   90.00
_cell.angle_beta   90.00
_cell.angle_gamma   90.00
#
_symmetry.space_group_name_H-M   'P 1'
#
loop_
_entity.id
_entity.type
_entity.pdbx_description
1 polymer ?
#
loop_
_entity_poly.entity_id
_entity_poly.type
_entity_poly.pdbx_seq_one_letter_code
_entity_poly.pdbx_strand_id
1 'polypeptide(L)'
;MKNPKASALQLKIGNATGPGHPSNSVVTIHESLANSDRLRHLWRQILQQMEPGSSKDGDGGDRFMDVLFEWQLNGFEIISILCKRDHKHFTFQTNWMSQRLLDRGEAGNTLYSGGLISNVTYRFFNSGYLLTTSMYCDDIGQWIPVQLSWIRGLSKSYYKVHFSVLFRQFLIPSLLQHERENMACSIVDFSKAQQRGFVAAYMEVFGESDPNEALRKLKGCREHFGQSITRVKRNRAVIMADEHALFESKCLGLLQPCEDDGPTHDEKVDKMRHRFPKIKVWLDWWTMADVEAMLFPSRRKMLEDCPNGDNGLPSSTNAQESMHRVYYMFSSGKKTLKGGFAELYAFVKALEMDHAMIQRGCPIHYGTKARNQEDVSHSIGWIKPTKHQWAALNNGRAPDTTQALLDHPKKRTKLGQPPNLQNINCSPHTTFKSYSASSQPNRKNQCWLLAALDSLYAVYSPLWLQSPGGKKTDIFHCLVSHFTSRTTNEMIQNKNLKSILTRGSNKLFEAARNLHPESFIPGEFSSCDFFMEIALSPQSNSSKVLDTLFTVQESRTFTCPRKIHQKQADHPRGERRLGCLKISRSMFEENAISFADTGLLVTRWATSGLSGTSGLQCNKSRPKKKSGILPPSNYLEEVLTISFANSKSPPHLYFHIDVTTISDEDKRLEFMGQMNWPFKLMVAGEVYTLMSRGYWGGHHY
;
A
#
# COMPACT_ATOMS: atom_id res chain seq x y z
N MET A 1 -1.42 -30.88 -8.25
CA MET A 1 -1.60 -30.71 -6.78
C MET A 1 -3.02 -30.23 -6.48
N LYS A 2 -3.65 -30.71 -5.40
CA LYS A 2 -5.06 -30.38 -5.07
C LYS A 2 -5.30 -28.92 -4.61
N ASN A 3 -4.27 -28.16 -4.18
CA ASN A 3 -4.46 -26.78 -3.68
C ASN A 3 -3.27 -25.82 -4.00
N PRO A 4 -3.09 -25.38 -5.26
CA PRO A 4 -1.92 -24.59 -5.69
C PRO A 4 -1.92 -23.13 -5.22
N LYS A 5 -3.04 -22.62 -4.69
CA LYS A 5 -3.15 -21.25 -4.17
C LYS A 5 -2.86 -21.15 -2.67
N ALA A 6 -2.58 -22.28 -2.00
CA ALA A 6 -2.33 -22.33 -0.58
C ALA A 6 -0.99 -21.66 -0.22
N SER A 7 -0.98 -20.85 0.83
CA SER A 7 0.25 -20.33 1.44
C SER A 7 1.01 -21.44 2.18
N ALA A 8 2.31 -21.26 2.44
CA ALA A 8 3.10 -22.20 3.24
C ALA A 8 2.47 -22.45 4.63
N LEU A 9 1.86 -21.42 5.24
CA LEU A 9 1.10 -21.57 6.49
C LEU A 9 -0.16 -22.42 6.29
N GLN A 10 -0.92 -22.22 5.20
CA GLN A 10 -2.08 -23.05 4.89
C GLN A 10 -1.71 -24.51 4.57
N LEU A 11 -0.54 -24.76 3.97
CA LEU A 11 -0.03 -26.12 3.74
C LEU A 11 0.44 -26.79 5.03
N LYS A 12 1.00 -26.01 5.96
CA LYS A 12 1.40 -26.47 7.29
C LYS A 12 0.19 -26.78 8.18
N ILE A 13 -0.84 -25.95 8.13
CA ILE A 13 -2.14 -26.19 8.80
C ILE A 13 -2.90 -27.35 8.13
N GLY A 14 -2.79 -27.48 6.80
CA GLY A 14 -3.55 -28.44 6.00
C GLY A 14 -5.01 -28.01 5.75
N ASN A 15 -5.69 -28.70 4.84
CA ASN A 15 -7.14 -28.55 4.68
C ASN A 15 -7.83 -29.49 5.69
N ALA A 16 -8.41 -28.92 6.76
CA ALA A 16 -9.15 -29.70 7.75
C ALA A 16 -10.64 -29.76 7.39
N THR A 17 -11.17 -30.97 7.24
CA THR A 17 -12.62 -31.24 7.19
C THR A 17 -13.22 -31.42 8.61
N GLY A 18 -12.37 -31.67 9.61
CA GLY A 18 -12.66 -31.78 11.04
C GLY A 18 -11.46 -32.40 11.81
N PRO A 19 -11.40 -32.28 13.16
CA PRO A 19 -10.64 -33.15 14.06
C PRO A 19 -10.91 -34.65 13.81
N GLY A 20 -9.88 -35.49 13.95
CA GLY A 20 -9.95 -36.95 13.74
C GLY A 20 -9.73 -37.40 12.30
N HIS A 21 -10.05 -36.56 11.32
CA HIS A 21 -9.65 -36.80 9.94
C HIS A 21 -8.17 -36.41 9.74
N PRO A 22 -7.38 -37.21 8.99
CA PRO A 22 -5.99 -36.88 8.72
C PRO A 22 -5.92 -35.51 8.03
N SER A 23 -5.37 -34.52 8.73
CA SER A 23 -5.03 -33.25 8.10
C SER A 23 -3.98 -33.55 7.04
N ASN A 24 -4.21 -33.15 5.79
CA ASN A 24 -3.21 -33.22 4.73
C ASN A 24 -2.11 -32.16 4.95
N SER A 25 -1.59 -32.07 6.18
CA SER A 25 -0.48 -31.21 6.52
C SER A 25 0.77 -31.79 5.89
N VAL A 26 1.56 -30.94 5.26
CA VAL A 26 2.85 -31.34 4.70
C VAL A 26 3.86 -31.77 5.77
N VAL A 27 3.62 -31.42 7.03
CA VAL A 27 4.48 -31.80 8.16
C VAL A 27 4.41 -33.30 8.45
N THR A 28 3.30 -33.96 8.14
CA THR A 28 3.18 -35.43 8.32
C THR A 28 3.95 -36.23 7.27
N ILE A 29 4.38 -35.58 6.19
CA ILE A 29 5.16 -36.20 5.11
C ILE A 29 6.62 -36.33 5.53
N HIS A 30 7.20 -35.28 6.13
CA HIS A 30 8.58 -35.28 6.61
C HIS A 30 8.83 -34.15 7.62
N GLU A 31 9.57 -34.45 8.69
CA GLU A 31 9.90 -33.53 9.80
C GLU A 31 10.53 -32.21 9.36
N SER A 32 11.36 -32.25 8.31
CA SER A 32 11.99 -31.06 7.72
C SER A 32 11.00 -30.02 7.16
N LEU A 33 9.75 -30.41 6.89
CA LEU A 33 8.68 -29.53 6.39
C LEU A 33 7.96 -28.77 7.51
N ALA A 34 8.28 -29.06 8.79
CA ALA A 34 7.87 -28.24 9.94
C ALA A 34 8.50 -26.84 9.90
N ASN A 35 9.68 -26.70 9.30
CA ASN A 35 10.34 -25.42 9.16
C ASN A 35 9.60 -24.55 8.11
N SER A 36 8.98 -23.47 8.58
CA SER A 36 8.08 -22.63 7.77
C SER A 36 8.80 -21.95 6.61
N ASP A 37 10.07 -21.62 6.78
CA ASP A 37 10.88 -20.94 5.77
C ASP A 37 11.40 -21.92 4.72
N ARG A 38 11.79 -23.13 5.14
CA ARG A 38 12.15 -24.24 4.24
C ARG A 38 10.95 -24.68 3.41
N LEU A 39 9.79 -24.83 4.04
CA LEU A 39 8.54 -25.15 3.35
C LEU A 39 8.20 -24.06 2.33
N ARG A 40 8.33 -22.79 2.69
CA ARG A 40 8.12 -21.66 1.76
C ARG A 40 9.11 -21.68 0.59
N HIS A 41 10.36 -22.05 0.83
CA HIS A 41 11.38 -22.17 -0.20
C HIS A 41 11.07 -23.31 -1.19
N LEU A 42 10.80 -24.52 -0.68
CA LEU A 42 10.43 -25.69 -1.49
C LEU A 42 9.12 -25.45 -2.24
N TRP A 43 8.13 -24.83 -1.58
CA TRP A 43 6.86 -24.47 -2.21
C TRP A 43 7.03 -23.48 -3.35
N ARG A 44 7.89 -22.47 -3.20
CA ARG A 44 8.21 -21.52 -4.28
C ARG A 44 8.91 -22.19 -5.45
N GLN A 45 9.81 -23.14 -5.20
CA GLN A 45 10.46 -23.92 -6.26
C GLN A 45 9.46 -24.81 -7.02
N ILE A 46 8.55 -25.46 -6.31
CA ILE A 46 7.50 -26.31 -6.92
C ILE A 46 6.50 -25.46 -7.72
N LEU A 47 6.14 -24.27 -7.23
CA LEU A 47 5.26 -23.33 -7.94
C LEU A 47 5.91 -22.66 -9.16
N GLN A 48 7.25 -22.58 -9.23
CA GLN A 48 7.97 -22.06 -10.40
C GLN A 48 7.95 -23.01 -11.60
N GLN A 49 7.52 -24.27 -11.41
CA GLN A 49 7.63 -25.31 -12.44
C GLN A 49 6.33 -25.64 -13.18
N MET A 50 5.12 -25.20 -12.77
CA MET A 50 3.86 -25.59 -13.46
C MET A 50 2.64 -24.66 -13.22
N GLU A 51 1.68 -24.69 -14.14
CA GLU A 51 0.38 -23.98 -14.10
C GLU A 51 -0.74 -24.74 -13.35
N PRO A 52 -1.74 -24.07 -12.73
CA PRO A 52 -2.68 -24.72 -11.80
C PRO A 52 -4.18 -24.76 -12.20
N GLY A 53 -4.80 -25.95 -12.10
CA GLY A 53 -6.26 -26.18 -12.13
C GLY A 53 -6.93 -26.32 -10.75
N SER A 54 -8.27 -26.23 -10.68
CA SER A 54 -9.07 -26.20 -9.43
C SER A 54 -10.21 -27.23 -9.38
N SER A 55 -10.50 -27.78 -8.20
CA SER A 55 -11.79 -28.44 -7.88
C SER A 55 -12.40 -27.90 -6.57
N LYS A 56 -13.73 -27.95 -6.48
CA LYS A 56 -14.56 -27.60 -5.32
C LYS A 56 -15.31 -28.85 -4.88
N ASP A 57 -15.62 -28.93 -3.58
CA ASP A 57 -16.79 -29.64 -3.06
C ASP A 57 -17.33 -28.89 -1.84
N GLY A 58 -18.64 -28.97 -1.62
CA GLY A 58 -19.35 -28.43 -0.46
C GLY A 58 -20.36 -29.44 0.06
N ASP A 59 -20.79 -29.31 1.32
CA ASP A 59 -21.97 -30.06 1.79
C ASP A 59 -22.62 -29.53 3.11
N GLY A 60 -23.96 -29.61 3.14
CA GLY A 60 -24.81 -30.24 4.16
C GLY A 60 -25.01 -29.62 5.56
N GLY A 61 -26.24 -29.20 5.87
CA GLY A 61 -26.64 -28.47 7.09
C GLY A 61 -26.96 -29.28 8.36
N ASP A 62 -27.21 -30.59 8.31
CA ASP A 62 -27.73 -31.35 9.47
C ASP A 62 -26.69 -32.19 10.24
N ARG A 63 -25.41 -32.12 9.88
CA ARG A 63 -24.33 -32.87 10.56
C ARG A 63 -23.61 -32.09 11.68
N PHE A 64 -24.09 -30.91 12.08
CA PHE A 64 -23.27 -30.03 12.93
C PHE A 64 -23.02 -30.59 14.33
N MET A 65 -24.02 -31.17 14.99
CA MET A 65 -23.88 -31.71 16.35
C MET A 65 -23.09 -33.02 16.37
N ASP A 66 -23.30 -33.91 15.40
CA ASP A 66 -22.52 -35.15 15.29
C ASP A 66 -21.04 -34.86 15.04
N VAL A 67 -20.77 -33.90 14.15
CA VAL A 67 -19.43 -33.37 13.92
C VAL A 67 -18.87 -32.77 15.22
N LEU A 68 -19.64 -32.01 15.99
CA LEU A 68 -19.19 -31.45 17.26
C LEU A 68 -18.79 -32.54 18.29
N PHE A 69 -19.56 -33.64 18.37
CA PHE A 69 -19.24 -34.76 19.26
C PHE A 69 -18.01 -35.53 18.79
N GLU A 70 -17.87 -35.77 17.48
CA GLU A 70 -16.67 -36.34 16.88
C GLU A 70 -15.44 -35.47 17.16
N TRP A 71 -15.60 -34.15 17.14
CA TRP A 71 -14.52 -33.21 17.42
C TRP A 71 -14.04 -33.32 18.87
N GLN A 72 -14.98 -33.46 19.80
CA GLN A 72 -14.69 -33.62 21.22
C GLN A 72 -13.93 -34.91 21.53
N LEU A 73 -14.27 -36.01 20.85
CA LEU A 73 -13.51 -37.27 20.94
C LEU A 73 -12.07 -37.14 20.44
N ASN A 74 -11.79 -36.19 19.55
CA ASN A 74 -10.48 -35.95 18.96
C ASN A 74 -9.72 -34.76 19.61
N GLY A 75 -10.10 -34.35 20.82
CA GLY A 75 -9.37 -33.35 21.61
C GLY A 75 -9.71 -31.89 21.30
N PHE A 76 -10.84 -31.63 20.63
CA PHE A 76 -11.49 -30.31 20.59
C PHE A 76 -12.46 -30.20 21.77
N GLU A 77 -11.99 -29.75 22.92
CA GLU A 77 -12.82 -29.71 24.14
C GLU A 77 -13.68 -28.43 24.17
N ILE A 78 -14.99 -28.62 24.27
CA ILE A 78 -15.93 -27.51 24.44
C ILE A 78 -16.10 -27.27 25.93
N ILE A 79 -15.34 -26.31 26.44
CA ILE A 79 -15.33 -25.95 27.85
C ILE A 79 -16.55 -25.11 28.27
N SER A 80 -17.27 -24.50 27.31
CA SER A 80 -18.54 -23.81 27.60
C SER A 80 -19.43 -23.62 26.37
N ILE A 81 -20.72 -23.89 26.52
CA ILE A 81 -21.77 -23.66 25.52
C ILE A 81 -23.04 -23.15 26.20
N LEU A 82 -23.63 -22.07 25.67
CA LEU A 82 -24.95 -21.62 26.12
C LEU A 82 -25.71 -20.96 24.98
N CYS A 83 -26.98 -21.36 24.80
CA CYS A 83 -27.86 -20.87 23.74
C CYS A 83 -29.04 -20.04 24.27
N LYS A 84 -28.83 -19.27 25.36
CA LYS A 84 -29.85 -18.34 25.92
C LYS A 84 -29.72 -16.94 25.35
N ARG A 85 -30.81 -16.15 25.42
CA ARG A 85 -30.82 -14.72 25.00
C ARG A 85 -29.68 -13.98 25.72
N ASP A 86 -28.94 -13.15 24.96
CA ASP A 86 -27.78 -12.37 25.41
C ASP A 86 -26.57 -13.15 25.96
N HIS A 87 -26.58 -14.48 25.86
CA HIS A 87 -25.49 -15.37 26.32
C HIS A 87 -25.11 -16.45 25.29
N LYS A 88 -25.57 -16.29 24.04
CA LYS A 88 -25.24 -17.18 22.91
C LYS A 88 -23.73 -17.21 22.65
N HIS A 89 -23.06 -18.25 23.12
CA HIS A 89 -21.62 -18.40 22.97
C HIS A 89 -21.22 -19.88 22.84
N PHE A 90 -20.06 -20.08 22.22
CA PHE A 90 -19.36 -21.35 22.13
C PHE A 90 -17.89 -21.09 22.44
N THR A 91 -17.37 -21.67 23.52
CA THR A 91 -15.96 -21.58 23.89
C THR A 91 -15.31 -22.95 23.79
N PHE A 92 -14.18 -23.02 23.11
CA PHE A 92 -13.40 -24.24 23.02
C PHE A 92 -11.95 -24.03 23.43
N GLN A 93 -11.34 -25.13 23.85
CA GLN A 93 -9.94 -25.24 24.19
C GLN A 93 -9.43 -26.64 23.78
N THR A 94 -8.13 -26.81 23.58
CA THR A 94 -7.50 -28.12 23.39
C THR A 94 -6.68 -28.45 24.62
N ASN A 95 -6.42 -29.74 24.86
CA ASN A 95 -5.60 -30.17 25.99
C ASN A 95 -4.24 -29.46 26.03
N TRP A 96 -3.61 -29.27 24.87
CA TRP A 96 -2.36 -28.53 24.77
C TRP A 96 -2.50 -27.06 25.20
N MET A 97 -3.55 -26.35 24.77
CA MET A 97 -3.79 -24.96 25.19
C MET A 97 -4.02 -24.87 26.71
N SER A 98 -4.75 -25.81 27.29
CA SER A 98 -4.98 -25.89 28.74
C SER A 98 -3.68 -26.17 29.51
N GLN A 99 -2.88 -27.12 29.02
CA GLN A 99 -1.56 -27.45 29.59
C GLN A 99 -0.61 -26.26 29.53
N ARG A 100 -0.54 -25.53 28.41
CA ARG A 100 0.30 -24.33 28.27
C ARG A 100 -0.18 -23.20 29.20
N LEU A 101 -1.49 -23.03 29.36
CA LEU A 101 -2.07 -22.02 30.25
C LEU A 101 -1.68 -22.23 31.72
N LEU A 102 -1.53 -23.48 32.14
CA LEU A 102 -1.24 -23.88 33.53
C LEU A 102 0.20 -24.37 33.73
N ASP A 103 1.06 -24.21 32.73
CA ASP A 103 2.43 -24.70 32.75
C ASP A 103 3.28 -23.93 33.77
N ARG A 104 4.20 -24.62 34.43
CA ARG A 104 5.16 -24.01 35.37
C ARG A 104 6.54 -23.99 34.72
N GLY A 105 7.22 -22.84 34.76
CA GLY A 105 8.53 -22.68 34.14
C GLY A 105 9.63 -23.51 34.83
N GLU A 106 10.58 -24.01 34.03
CA GLU A 106 11.74 -24.79 34.51
C GLU A 106 12.61 -24.00 35.50
N ALA A 107 12.71 -22.68 35.33
CA ALA A 107 13.41 -21.78 36.23
C ALA A 107 12.49 -21.35 37.39
N GLY A 108 12.39 -22.20 38.42
CA GLY A 108 11.86 -21.80 39.73
C GLY A 108 10.41 -22.17 40.03
N ASN A 109 9.77 -23.06 39.26
CA ASN A 109 8.39 -23.53 39.54
C ASN A 109 7.35 -22.40 39.58
N THR A 110 7.62 -21.31 38.86
CA THR A 110 6.77 -20.12 38.80
C THR A 110 5.77 -20.23 37.66
N LEU A 111 4.54 -19.76 37.91
CA LEU A 111 3.49 -19.68 36.90
C LEU A 111 3.69 -18.49 35.97
N TYR A 112 3.06 -18.55 34.80
CA TYR A 112 3.11 -17.49 33.82
C TYR A 112 2.67 -16.12 34.39
N SER A 113 3.58 -15.15 34.36
CA SER A 113 3.39 -13.78 34.87
C SER A 113 3.30 -12.72 33.77
N GLY A 114 3.44 -13.11 32.50
CA GLY A 114 3.45 -12.19 31.36
C GLY A 114 2.09 -11.57 30.99
N GLY A 115 1.00 -12.00 31.66
CA GLY A 115 -0.35 -11.48 31.47
C GLY A 115 -1.07 -11.99 30.21
N LEU A 116 -2.38 -12.19 30.32
CA LEU A 116 -3.21 -12.69 29.22
C LEU A 116 -3.74 -11.53 28.39
N ILE A 117 -3.77 -11.66 27.06
CA ILE A 117 -4.29 -10.62 26.16
C ILE A 117 -5.57 -11.08 25.48
N SER A 118 -6.65 -10.31 25.63
CA SER A 118 -7.99 -10.65 25.14
C SER A 118 -8.56 -9.61 24.17
N ASN A 119 -8.96 -10.03 22.96
CA ASN A 119 -9.51 -9.15 21.92
C ASN A 119 -10.46 -9.88 20.98
N VAL A 120 -11.37 -9.10 20.39
CA VAL A 120 -12.40 -9.53 19.45
C VAL A 120 -11.99 -9.20 18.01
N THR A 121 -12.17 -10.18 17.13
CA THR A 121 -12.07 -9.99 15.68
C THR A 121 -13.44 -10.12 14.99
N TYR A 122 -13.72 -9.16 14.11
CA TYR A 122 -15.05 -8.94 13.54
C TYR A 122 -15.28 -9.62 12.19
N ARG A 123 -14.22 -10.07 11.52
CA ARG A 123 -14.32 -10.52 10.11
C ARG A 123 -14.15 -12.04 9.94
N PHE A 124 -13.87 -12.77 11.02
CA PHE A 124 -13.57 -14.20 10.95
C PHE A 124 -14.82 -15.03 10.63
N PHE A 125 -15.90 -14.85 11.39
CA PHE A 125 -17.17 -15.54 11.15
C PHE A 125 -18.15 -14.70 10.32
N ASN A 126 -19.06 -15.38 9.62
CA ASN A 126 -20.13 -14.72 8.86
C ASN A 126 -21.17 -14.06 9.78
N SER A 127 -21.37 -14.64 10.98
CA SER A 127 -22.27 -14.11 11.99
C SER A 127 -21.69 -14.36 13.38
N GLY A 128 -21.78 -13.37 14.26
CA GLY A 128 -21.08 -13.37 15.55
C GLY A 128 -19.60 -13.00 15.41
N TYR A 129 -18.89 -13.01 16.54
CA TYR A 129 -17.53 -12.51 16.67
C TYR A 129 -16.64 -13.58 17.30
N LEU A 130 -15.35 -13.58 16.93
CA LEU A 130 -14.35 -14.43 17.58
C LEU A 130 -13.62 -13.60 18.64
N LEU A 131 -13.73 -14.01 19.90
CA LEU A 131 -12.98 -13.49 21.04
C LEU A 131 -11.86 -14.48 21.36
N THR A 132 -10.63 -14.00 21.29
CA THR A 132 -9.42 -14.78 21.56
C THR A 132 -8.75 -14.26 22.82
N THR A 133 -8.37 -15.19 23.72
CA THR A 133 -7.39 -14.93 24.77
C THR A 133 -6.09 -15.63 24.39
N SER A 134 -4.97 -14.91 24.45
CA SER A 134 -3.64 -15.39 24.07
C SER A 134 -2.61 -15.17 25.19
N MET A 135 -1.62 -16.07 25.24
CA MET A 135 -0.43 -15.96 26.09
C MET A 135 0.84 -16.02 25.23
N TYR A 136 1.95 -15.49 25.71
CA TYR A 136 3.24 -15.64 25.05
C TYR A 136 3.87 -16.99 25.45
N CYS A 137 4.32 -17.76 24.46
CA CYS A 137 5.02 -19.02 24.68
C CYS A 137 6.50 -18.83 24.37
N ASP A 138 7.33 -18.83 25.41
CA ASP A 138 8.78 -18.62 25.29
C ASP A 138 9.46 -19.71 24.47
N ASP A 139 8.98 -20.96 24.57
CA ASP A 139 9.56 -22.10 23.84
C ASP A 139 9.46 -21.92 22.31
N ILE A 140 8.33 -21.38 21.84
CA ILE A 140 8.08 -21.15 20.41
C ILE A 140 8.49 -19.73 19.98
N GLY A 141 8.72 -18.83 20.94
CA GLY A 141 9.03 -17.42 20.67
C GLY A 141 7.88 -16.66 20.01
N GLN A 142 6.62 -17.06 20.27
CA GLN A 142 5.45 -16.40 19.70
C GLN A 142 4.22 -16.47 20.62
N TRP A 143 3.25 -15.60 20.35
CA TRP A 143 1.95 -15.63 21.02
C TRP A 143 1.13 -16.81 20.53
N ILE A 144 0.49 -17.52 21.46
CA ILE A 144 -0.38 -18.67 21.18
C ILE A 144 -1.78 -18.40 21.74
N PRO A 145 -2.86 -18.85 21.07
CA PRO A 145 -4.18 -18.82 21.68
C PRO A 145 -4.25 -19.82 22.83
N VAL A 146 -4.92 -19.45 23.92
CA VAL A 146 -5.19 -20.32 25.07
C VAL A 146 -6.68 -20.54 25.29
N GLN A 147 -7.53 -19.63 24.81
CA GLN A 147 -8.98 -19.77 24.82
C GLN A 147 -9.59 -19.06 23.62
N LEU A 148 -10.50 -19.73 22.92
CA LEU A 148 -11.19 -19.21 21.75
C LEU A 148 -12.70 -19.32 21.93
N SER A 149 -13.39 -18.18 21.80
CA SER A 149 -14.85 -18.14 21.91
C SER A 149 -15.50 -17.48 20.71
N TRP A 150 -16.51 -18.14 20.18
CA TRP A 150 -17.52 -17.47 19.37
C TRP A 150 -18.58 -16.84 20.27
N ILE A 151 -18.85 -15.54 20.08
CA ILE A 151 -19.87 -14.79 20.80
C ILE A 151 -20.84 -14.12 19.82
N ARG A 152 -22.14 -14.15 20.10
CA ARG A 152 -23.14 -13.55 19.19
C ARG A 152 -23.17 -12.02 19.23
N GLY A 153 -22.80 -11.42 20.36
CA GLY A 153 -22.88 -9.97 20.59
C GLY A 153 -21.67 -9.44 21.37
N LEU A 154 -21.67 -8.12 21.61
CA LEU A 154 -20.56 -7.38 22.25
C LEU A 154 -21.02 -6.67 23.55
N SER A 155 -22.13 -7.10 24.14
CA SER A 155 -22.57 -6.60 25.45
C SER A 155 -21.67 -7.12 26.57
N LYS A 156 -21.77 -6.49 27.74
CA LYS A 156 -21.10 -6.92 28.99
C LYS A 156 -21.28 -8.42 29.26
N SER A 157 -22.48 -8.97 29.00
CA SER A 157 -22.80 -10.38 29.26
C SER A 157 -21.93 -11.36 28.47
N TYR A 158 -21.66 -11.08 27.18
CA TYR A 158 -20.82 -11.96 26.35
C TYR A 158 -19.37 -11.98 26.82
N TYR A 159 -18.82 -10.82 27.18
CA TYR A 159 -17.46 -10.73 27.72
C TYR A 159 -17.35 -11.40 29.08
N LYS A 160 -18.34 -11.16 29.96
CA LYS A 160 -18.40 -11.80 31.28
C LYS A 160 -18.30 -13.31 31.16
N VAL A 161 -19.07 -13.91 30.25
CA VAL A 161 -19.05 -15.36 30.04
C VAL A 161 -17.67 -15.87 29.62
N HIS A 162 -17.00 -15.21 28.66
CA HIS A 162 -15.66 -15.61 28.24
C HIS A 162 -14.65 -15.58 29.40
N PHE A 163 -14.64 -14.50 30.17
CA PHE A 163 -13.73 -14.35 31.30
C PHE A 163 -14.08 -15.28 32.47
N SER A 164 -15.36 -15.53 32.75
CA SER A 164 -15.76 -16.47 33.79
C SER A 164 -15.29 -17.89 33.47
N VAL A 165 -15.38 -18.30 32.20
CA VAL A 165 -14.87 -19.60 31.74
C VAL A 165 -13.35 -19.67 31.88
N LEU A 166 -12.64 -18.56 31.59
CA LEU A 166 -11.19 -18.47 31.76
C LEU A 166 -10.79 -18.59 33.24
N PHE A 167 -11.38 -17.78 34.12
CA PHE A 167 -11.01 -17.73 35.53
C PHE A 167 -11.34 -19.02 36.29
N ARG A 168 -12.42 -19.71 35.92
CA ARG A 168 -12.76 -21.01 36.55
C ARG A 168 -11.68 -22.06 36.32
N GLN A 169 -10.92 -21.97 35.23
CA GLN A 169 -9.78 -22.86 34.98
C GLN A 169 -8.61 -22.62 35.96
N PHE A 170 -8.58 -21.48 36.66
CA PHE A 170 -7.57 -21.21 37.69
C PHE A 170 -7.96 -21.74 39.07
N LEU A 171 -9.22 -22.17 39.26
CA LEU A 171 -9.71 -22.69 40.55
C LEU A 171 -9.28 -24.14 40.81
N ILE A 172 -8.04 -24.48 40.48
CA ILE A 172 -7.48 -25.82 40.71
C ILE A 172 -6.91 -25.85 42.13
N PRO A 173 -7.13 -26.92 42.92
CA PRO A 173 -6.63 -27.02 44.29
C PRO A 173 -5.11 -26.84 44.44
N SER A 174 -4.33 -27.14 43.39
CA SER A 174 -2.86 -27.02 43.37
C SER A 174 -2.34 -25.57 43.22
N LEU A 175 -3.22 -24.59 42.97
CA LEU A 175 -2.86 -23.19 42.82
C LEU A 175 -3.23 -22.40 44.08
N LEU A 176 -2.29 -21.63 44.60
CA LEU A 176 -2.49 -20.72 45.72
C LEU A 176 -3.31 -19.49 45.30
N GLN A 177 -3.99 -18.85 46.25
CA GLN A 177 -4.86 -17.71 45.96
C GLN A 177 -4.15 -16.58 45.19
N HIS A 178 -2.96 -16.19 45.64
CA HIS A 178 -2.17 -15.15 44.96
C HIS A 178 -1.72 -15.56 43.56
N GLU A 179 -1.43 -16.86 43.32
CA GLU A 179 -1.08 -17.39 42.00
C GLU A 179 -2.27 -17.25 41.03
N ARG A 180 -3.48 -17.57 41.50
CA ARG A 180 -4.72 -17.44 40.72
C ARG A 180 -5.00 -15.99 40.32
N GLU A 181 -4.83 -15.08 41.28
CA GLU A 181 -5.04 -13.64 41.06
C GLU A 181 -4.00 -13.04 40.13
N ASN A 182 -2.75 -13.53 40.20
CA ASN A 182 -1.69 -13.08 39.30
C ASN A 182 -1.92 -13.56 37.86
N MET A 183 -2.37 -14.80 37.66
CA MET A 183 -2.74 -15.31 36.32
C MET A 183 -3.94 -14.58 35.71
N ALA A 184 -4.85 -14.08 36.55
CA ALA A 184 -5.99 -13.29 36.10
C ALA A 184 -5.58 -11.91 35.55
N CYS A 185 -4.34 -11.45 35.78
CA CYS A 185 -3.84 -10.21 35.20
C CYS A 185 -3.99 -10.22 33.68
N SER A 186 -4.80 -9.30 33.16
CA SER A 186 -5.14 -9.27 31.75
C SER A 186 -4.96 -7.89 31.16
N ILE A 187 -4.51 -7.87 29.91
CA ILE A 187 -4.45 -6.70 29.06
C ILE A 187 -5.66 -6.75 28.14
N VAL A 188 -6.50 -5.72 28.20
CA VAL A 188 -7.72 -5.63 27.39
C VAL A 188 -7.74 -4.35 26.57
N ASP A 189 -8.53 -4.38 25.50
CA ASP A 189 -8.84 -3.17 24.73
C ASP A 189 -9.81 -2.26 25.48
N PHE A 190 -9.85 -0.97 25.11
CA PHE A 190 -10.65 0.09 25.75
C PHE A 190 -12.17 -0.03 25.59
N SER A 191 -12.70 -1.23 25.30
CA SER A 191 -14.14 -1.46 25.30
C SER A 191 -14.67 -1.45 26.72
N LYS A 192 -15.50 -0.46 27.05
CA LYS A 192 -16.19 -0.37 28.34
C LYS A 192 -17.03 -1.62 28.65
N ALA A 193 -17.58 -2.27 27.62
CA ALA A 193 -18.31 -3.52 27.76
C ALA A 193 -17.39 -4.70 28.13
N GLN A 194 -16.17 -4.72 27.58
CA GLN A 194 -15.16 -5.73 27.90
C GLN A 194 -14.61 -5.54 29.32
N GLN A 195 -14.26 -4.31 29.70
CA GLN A 195 -13.83 -3.96 31.06
C GLN A 195 -14.89 -4.34 32.10
N ARG A 196 -16.14 -3.91 31.90
CA ARG A 196 -17.25 -4.27 32.80
C ARG A 196 -17.53 -5.77 32.82
N GLY A 197 -17.33 -6.45 31.69
CA GLY A 197 -17.47 -7.90 31.58
C GLY A 197 -16.41 -8.64 32.39
N PHE A 198 -15.15 -8.21 32.28
CA PHE A 198 -14.02 -8.72 33.05
C PHE A 198 -14.24 -8.55 34.55
N VAL A 199 -14.54 -7.31 35.00
CA VAL A 199 -14.77 -7.02 36.42
C VAL A 199 -15.90 -7.89 36.98
N ALA A 200 -17.01 -7.99 36.24
CA ALA A 200 -18.13 -8.82 36.68
C ALA A 200 -17.82 -10.33 36.70
N ALA A 201 -16.91 -10.80 35.84
CA ALA A 201 -16.47 -12.19 35.85
C ALA A 201 -15.50 -12.47 37.00
N TYR A 202 -14.60 -11.54 37.28
CA TYR A 202 -13.61 -11.66 38.35
C TYR A 202 -14.29 -11.71 39.71
N MET A 203 -15.20 -10.76 39.97
CA MET A 203 -16.00 -10.72 41.20
C MET A 203 -16.83 -11.99 41.39
N GLU A 204 -17.44 -12.53 40.33
CA GLU A 204 -18.23 -13.76 40.42
C GLU A 204 -17.36 -14.98 40.76
N VAL A 205 -16.21 -15.12 40.11
CA VAL A 205 -15.41 -16.35 40.20
C VAL A 205 -14.52 -16.37 41.45
N PHE A 206 -13.97 -15.23 41.86
CA PHE A 206 -13.11 -15.12 43.02
C PHE A 206 -13.84 -14.68 44.30
N GLY A 207 -15.13 -14.33 44.21
CA GLY A 207 -15.92 -13.87 45.36
C GLY A 207 -15.54 -12.47 45.84
N GLU A 208 -14.86 -11.68 45.00
CA GLU A 208 -14.41 -10.32 45.34
C GLU A 208 -15.59 -9.33 45.35
N SER A 209 -15.69 -8.55 46.42
CA SER A 209 -16.76 -7.58 46.63
C SER A 209 -16.40 -6.19 46.13
N ASP A 210 -15.11 -5.85 46.05
CA ASP A 210 -14.63 -4.56 45.56
C ASP A 210 -14.34 -4.59 44.05
N PRO A 211 -15.10 -3.85 43.21
CA PRO A 211 -14.79 -3.71 41.79
C PRO A 211 -13.40 -3.13 41.50
N ASN A 212 -12.83 -2.35 42.44
CA ASN A 212 -11.53 -1.74 42.24
C ASN A 212 -10.39 -2.75 42.30
N GLU A 213 -10.51 -3.82 43.07
CA GLU A 213 -9.51 -4.90 43.10
C GLU A 213 -9.43 -5.60 41.74
N ALA A 214 -10.59 -5.92 41.14
CA ALA A 214 -10.65 -6.45 39.78
C ALA A 214 -10.09 -5.48 38.72
N LEU A 215 -10.31 -4.17 38.89
CA LEU A 215 -9.75 -3.14 38.02
C LEU A 215 -8.21 -3.03 38.14
N ARG A 216 -7.61 -3.31 39.30
CA ARG A 216 -6.15 -3.29 39.47
C ARG A 216 -5.43 -4.37 38.64
N LYS A 217 -6.12 -5.49 38.39
CA LYS A 217 -5.65 -6.62 37.56
C LYS A 217 -5.81 -6.36 36.05
N LEU A 218 -6.48 -5.28 35.67
CA LEU A 218 -6.65 -4.85 34.28
C LEU A 218 -5.61 -3.78 33.91
N LYS A 219 -4.90 -3.97 32.80
CA LYS A 219 -4.00 -2.97 32.23
C LYS A 219 -4.48 -2.51 30.86
N GLY A 220 -4.50 -1.19 30.65
CA GLY A 220 -4.94 -0.56 29.42
C GLY A 220 -3.81 -0.50 28.40
N CYS A 221 -4.13 -0.69 27.12
CA CYS A 221 -3.12 -0.67 26.07
C CYS A 221 -2.61 0.75 25.74
N ARG A 222 -1.33 1.05 25.99
CA ARG A 222 -0.74 2.38 25.69
C ARG A 222 -0.80 2.74 24.19
N GLU A 223 -0.79 1.73 23.32
CA GLU A 223 -0.85 1.91 21.86
C GLU A 223 -2.18 2.53 21.40
N HIS A 224 -3.31 2.19 22.01
CA HIS A 224 -4.59 2.78 21.63
C HIS A 224 -4.69 4.25 22.05
N PHE A 225 -4.11 4.61 23.19
CA PHE A 225 -3.95 6.02 23.58
C PHE A 225 -3.04 6.75 22.58
N GLY A 226 -1.88 6.17 22.22
CA GLY A 226 -0.99 6.68 21.18
C GLY A 226 -1.65 6.86 19.81
N GLN A 227 -2.47 5.89 19.39
CA GLN A 227 -3.25 5.96 18.15
C GLN A 227 -4.31 7.07 18.21
N SER A 228 -4.95 7.27 19.36
CA SER A 228 -5.93 8.34 19.55
C SER A 228 -5.27 9.72 19.54
N ILE A 229 -4.11 9.89 20.21
CA ILE A 229 -3.27 11.09 20.14
C ILE A 229 -2.93 11.39 18.68
N THR A 230 -2.51 10.39 17.90
CA THR A 230 -2.17 10.56 16.49
C THR A 230 -3.35 11.05 15.65
N ARG A 231 -4.58 10.60 15.94
CA ARG A 231 -5.80 11.04 15.24
C ARG A 231 -6.15 12.48 15.57
N VAL A 232 -6.13 12.84 16.85
CA VAL A 232 -6.41 14.21 17.32
C VAL A 232 -5.34 15.18 16.82
N LYS A 233 -4.06 14.79 16.92
CA LYS A 233 -2.90 15.54 16.40
C LYS A 233 -3.04 15.83 14.90
N ARG A 234 -3.50 14.87 14.10
CA ARG A 234 -3.67 15.07 12.63
C ARG A 234 -4.87 15.97 12.28
N ASN A 235 -5.77 16.23 13.22
CA ASN A 235 -6.93 17.07 13.00
C ASN A 235 -6.60 18.56 13.18
N ARG A 236 -6.25 19.21 12.06
CA ARG A 236 -5.86 20.64 12.01
C ARG A 236 -6.93 21.63 12.51
N ALA A 237 -8.18 21.21 12.63
CA ALA A 237 -9.23 22.06 13.18
C ALA A 237 -9.19 22.11 14.72
N VAL A 238 -8.53 21.12 15.34
CA VAL A 238 -8.46 20.91 16.79
C VAL A 238 -7.08 21.28 17.33
N ILE A 239 -6.00 20.81 16.69
CA ILE A 239 -4.60 21.15 17.03
C ILE A 239 -3.92 21.78 15.82
N MET A 240 -3.22 22.91 16.01
CA MET A 240 -2.49 23.59 14.94
C MET A 240 -1.20 22.84 14.57
N ALA A 241 -0.71 23.03 13.34
CA ALA A 241 0.38 22.23 12.78
C ALA A 241 1.73 22.40 13.49
N ASP A 242 1.97 23.59 14.03
CA ASP A 242 3.12 24.00 14.83
C ASP A 242 3.05 23.47 16.27
N GLU A 243 1.85 23.26 16.81
CA GLU A 243 1.64 22.73 18.18
C GLU A 243 1.63 21.19 18.25
N HIS A 244 1.79 20.50 17.12
CA HIS A 244 1.78 19.04 17.03
C HIS A 244 2.76 18.34 17.98
N ALA A 245 4.00 18.83 18.06
CA ALA A 245 5.04 18.23 18.90
C ALA A 245 4.78 18.51 20.38
N LEU A 246 4.30 19.72 20.70
CA LEU A 246 3.95 20.12 22.06
C LEU A 246 2.75 19.32 22.61
N PHE A 247 1.71 19.13 21.79
CA PHE A 247 0.55 18.31 22.15
C PHE A 247 0.93 16.84 22.41
N GLU A 248 1.73 16.24 21.53
CA GLU A 248 2.20 14.87 21.70
C GLU A 248 3.07 14.70 22.94
N SER A 249 4.01 15.63 23.17
CA SER A 249 4.86 15.63 24.37
C SER A 249 4.05 15.72 25.66
N LYS A 250 3.04 16.61 25.72
CA LYS A 250 2.17 16.75 26.90
C LYS A 250 1.31 15.50 27.14
N CYS A 251 0.77 14.89 26.08
CA CYS A 251 0.00 13.66 26.18
C CYS A 251 0.86 12.47 26.63
N LEU A 252 2.09 12.34 26.12
CA LEU A 252 3.04 11.30 26.56
C LEU A 252 3.52 11.54 28.01
N GLY A 253 3.63 12.81 28.43
CA GLY A 253 3.96 13.18 29.81
C GLY A 253 2.90 12.80 30.85
N LEU A 254 1.66 12.50 30.44
CA LEU A 254 0.67 11.89 31.32
C LEU A 254 0.97 10.42 31.63
N LEU A 255 1.67 9.71 30.73
CA LEU A 255 2.03 8.29 30.89
C LEU A 255 3.25 8.09 31.80
N GLN A 256 3.92 9.16 32.21
CA GLN A 256 5.06 9.12 33.12
C GLN A 256 4.59 9.22 34.59
N PRO A 257 5.29 8.57 35.53
CA PRO A 257 5.07 8.77 36.96
C PRO A 257 5.13 10.27 37.35
N CYS A 258 4.46 10.64 38.44
CA CYS A 258 4.70 11.95 39.06
C CYS A 258 6.06 11.90 39.77
N GLU A 259 6.88 12.92 39.55
CA GLU A 259 8.09 13.15 40.34
C GLU A 259 7.67 13.83 41.65
N ASP A 260 8.39 13.59 42.75
CA ASP A 260 8.04 14.08 44.09
C ASP A 260 7.96 15.63 44.17
N ASP A 261 8.73 16.33 43.32
CA ASP A 261 8.73 17.79 43.18
C ASP A 261 8.07 18.29 41.87
N GLY A 262 7.38 17.41 41.14
CA GLY A 262 6.80 17.69 39.82
C GLY A 262 5.31 18.10 39.86
N PRO A 263 4.77 18.65 38.76
CA PRO A 263 3.35 18.97 38.68
C PRO A 263 2.49 17.69 38.79
N THR A 264 1.42 17.78 39.59
CA THR A 264 0.49 16.67 39.80
C THR A 264 -0.21 16.23 38.51
N HIS A 265 -0.79 15.03 38.49
CA HIS A 265 -1.52 14.53 37.32
C HIS A 265 -2.65 15.49 36.91
N ASP A 266 -3.41 16.00 37.88
CA ASP A 266 -4.49 16.96 37.64
C ASP A 266 -3.96 18.28 37.07
N GLU A 267 -2.84 18.79 37.59
CA GLU A 267 -2.21 19.99 37.03
C GLU A 267 -1.75 19.78 35.58
N LYS A 268 -1.26 18.59 35.23
CA LYS A 268 -0.89 18.24 33.85
C LYS A 268 -2.13 18.21 32.94
N VAL A 269 -3.22 17.60 33.40
CA VAL A 269 -4.53 17.55 32.70
C VAL A 269 -5.10 18.95 32.53
N ASP A 270 -5.11 19.76 33.59
CA ASP A 270 -5.66 21.11 33.56
C ASP A 270 -4.82 22.03 32.68
N LYS A 271 -3.49 21.93 32.70
CA LYS A 271 -2.63 22.62 31.72
C LYS A 271 -2.98 22.26 30.28
N MET A 272 -3.38 21.01 30.01
CA MET A 272 -3.85 20.62 28.68
C MET A 272 -5.25 21.15 28.35
N ARG A 273 -6.19 21.17 29.31
CA ARG A 273 -7.52 21.78 29.12
C ARG A 273 -7.42 23.26 28.77
N HIS A 274 -6.54 24.00 29.46
CA HIS A 274 -6.32 25.43 29.20
C HIS A 274 -5.66 25.68 27.85
N ARG A 275 -4.62 24.90 27.49
CA ARG A 275 -3.88 25.11 26.25
C ARG A 275 -4.64 24.63 25.01
N PHE A 276 -5.44 23.57 25.14
CA PHE A 276 -6.19 22.95 24.05
C PHE A 276 -7.68 22.83 24.41
N PRO A 277 -8.46 23.92 24.37
CA PRO A 277 -9.87 23.89 24.79
C PRO A 277 -10.74 22.96 23.90
N LYS A 278 -10.35 22.76 22.63
CA LYS A 278 -11.09 21.95 21.65
C LYS A 278 -10.98 20.43 21.84
N ILE A 279 -10.07 19.95 22.70
CA ILE A 279 -9.95 18.52 23.03
C ILE A 279 -10.68 18.15 24.32
N LYS A 280 -11.38 19.10 24.97
CA LYS A 280 -11.99 18.89 26.28
C LYS A 280 -12.80 17.59 26.37
N VAL A 281 -13.70 17.34 25.41
CA VAL A 281 -14.55 16.13 25.37
C VAL A 281 -13.73 14.84 25.21
N TRP A 282 -12.62 14.90 24.46
CA TRP A 282 -11.70 13.77 24.31
C TRP A 282 -10.86 13.55 25.57
N LEU A 283 -10.37 14.62 26.19
CA LEU A 283 -9.58 14.56 27.41
C LEU A 283 -10.43 14.09 28.60
N ASP A 284 -11.63 14.62 28.75
CA ASP A 284 -12.60 14.25 29.79
C ASP A 284 -12.99 12.76 29.70
N TRP A 285 -12.97 12.17 28.50
CA TRP A 285 -13.15 10.73 28.31
C TRP A 285 -11.96 9.92 28.83
N TRP A 286 -10.72 10.39 28.60
CA TRP A 286 -9.50 9.74 29.09
C TRP A 286 -9.27 9.92 30.60
N THR A 287 -9.83 10.98 31.18
CA THR A 287 -9.78 11.29 32.63
C THR A 287 -11.06 10.85 33.36
N MET A 288 -11.86 9.95 32.78
CA MET A 288 -12.90 9.25 33.56
C MET A 288 -12.19 8.29 34.52
N ALA A 289 -12.58 8.28 35.79
CA ALA A 289 -11.88 7.53 36.85
C ALA A 289 -11.63 6.04 36.53
N ASP A 290 -12.54 5.40 35.77
CA ASP A 290 -12.43 4.00 35.32
C ASP A 290 -11.41 3.79 34.17
N VAL A 291 -11.12 4.81 33.38
CA VAL A 291 -10.15 4.81 32.27
C VAL A 291 -8.78 5.31 32.73
N GLU A 292 -8.78 6.34 33.58
CA GLU A 292 -7.58 7.03 34.09
C GLU A 292 -6.71 6.10 34.95
N ALA A 293 -7.33 5.35 35.87
CA ALA A 293 -6.65 4.40 36.76
C ALA A 293 -6.01 3.20 36.04
N MET A 294 -6.43 2.92 34.80
CA MET A 294 -5.97 1.78 33.99
C MET A 294 -4.75 2.13 33.11
N LEU A 295 -4.54 3.41 32.80
CA LEU A 295 -3.53 3.88 31.84
C LEU A 295 -2.40 4.68 32.48
N PHE A 296 -2.70 5.53 33.48
CA PHE A 296 -1.75 6.50 34.02
C PHE A 296 -1.12 6.01 35.33
N PRO A 297 0.23 5.85 35.39
CA PRO A 297 0.91 5.35 36.58
C PRO A 297 0.63 6.13 37.86
N SER A 298 0.48 7.45 37.78
CA SER A 298 0.23 8.35 38.92
C SER A 298 -1.13 8.16 39.61
N ARG A 299 -2.07 7.46 38.97
CA ARG A 299 -3.39 7.14 39.52
C ARG A 299 -3.56 5.68 39.90
N ARG A 300 -2.52 4.87 39.68
CA ARG A 300 -2.48 3.48 40.08
C ARG A 300 -1.93 3.42 41.50
N LYS A 301 -2.74 3.01 42.49
CA LYS A 301 -2.17 2.60 43.78
C LYS A 301 -1.38 1.31 43.53
N MET A 302 -0.07 1.37 43.77
CA MET A 302 0.87 0.27 43.54
C MET A 302 0.54 -0.91 44.46
N LEU A 303 0.77 -2.13 43.97
CA LEU A 303 0.88 -3.29 44.87
C LEU A 303 2.08 -3.02 45.79
N GLU A 304 1.96 -3.27 47.10
CA GLU A 304 3.03 -2.99 48.09
C GLU A 304 4.37 -3.65 47.73
N ASP A 305 4.37 -4.72 46.95
CA ASP A 305 5.56 -5.52 46.63
C ASP A 305 6.35 -5.10 45.37
N CYS A 306 6.01 -4.00 44.68
CA CYS A 306 6.66 -3.63 43.40
C CYS A 306 6.93 -2.11 43.25
N PRO A 307 7.91 -1.52 43.96
CA PRO A 307 8.15 -0.06 44.03
C PRO A 307 8.58 0.62 42.73
N ASN A 308 8.93 -0.12 41.66
CA ASN A 308 9.39 0.45 40.38
C ASN A 308 8.30 0.57 39.29
N GLY A 309 7.04 0.20 39.58
CA GLY A 309 5.93 0.32 38.62
C GLY A 309 6.03 -0.59 37.37
N ASP A 310 7.02 -1.47 37.33
CA ASP A 310 7.20 -2.47 36.28
C ASP A 310 6.61 -3.82 36.72
N ASN A 311 5.30 -3.98 36.52
CA ASN A 311 4.58 -5.19 36.93
C ASN A 311 4.88 -6.42 36.02
N GLY A 312 5.93 -6.41 35.19
CA GLY A 312 6.24 -7.49 34.23
C GLY A 312 5.25 -7.65 33.08
N LEU A 313 4.16 -6.88 33.06
CA LEU A 313 3.08 -6.95 32.05
C LEU A 313 3.42 -6.10 30.81
N PRO A 314 3.38 -6.65 29.58
CA PRO A 314 3.68 -5.91 28.37
C PRO A 314 2.72 -4.72 28.17
N SER A 315 3.24 -3.61 27.63
CA SER A 315 2.52 -2.35 27.49
C SER A 315 1.75 -2.21 26.16
N SER A 316 1.86 -3.19 25.26
CA SER A 316 1.31 -3.15 23.90
C SER A 316 0.47 -4.39 23.56
N THR A 317 -0.57 -4.22 22.73
CA THR A 317 -1.41 -5.30 22.18
C THR A 317 -1.01 -5.69 20.75
N ASN A 318 0.18 -5.28 20.28
CA ASN A 318 0.71 -5.61 18.95
C ASN A 318 0.72 -7.13 18.69
N ALA A 319 0.91 -7.91 19.75
CA ALA A 319 0.76 -9.36 19.81
C ALA A 319 -0.58 -9.90 19.32
N GLN A 320 -1.66 -9.17 19.56
CA GLN A 320 -3.00 -9.61 19.23
C GLN A 320 -3.49 -9.07 17.89
N GLU A 321 -3.06 -7.87 17.51
CA GLU A 321 -3.20 -7.41 16.11
C GLU A 321 -2.42 -8.32 15.15
N SER A 322 -1.25 -8.83 15.56
CA SER A 322 -0.53 -9.84 14.79
C SER A 322 -1.29 -11.18 14.74
N MET A 323 -1.92 -11.61 15.84
CA MET A 323 -2.78 -12.81 15.87
C MET A 323 -3.99 -12.68 14.93
N HIS A 324 -4.67 -11.52 14.93
CA HIS A 324 -5.76 -11.25 13.96
C HIS A 324 -5.27 -11.34 12.52
N ARG A 325 -4.06 -10.84 12.24
CA ARG A 325 -3.44 -10.97 10.92
C ARG A 325 -3.15 -12.42 10.56
N VAL A 326 -2.69 -13.25 11.51
CA VAL A 326 -2.46 -14.68 11.30
C VAL A 326 -3.77 -15.39 10.93
N TYR A 327 -4.88 -15.11 11.63
CA TYR A 327 -6.19 -15.66 11.25
C TYR A 327 -6.60 -15.32 9.82
N TYR A 328 -6.35 -14.08 9.37
CA TYR A 328 -6.63 -13.66 8.00
C TYR A 328 -5.61 -14.14 6.96
N MET A 329 -4.48 -14.73 7.37
CA MET A 329 -3.51 -15.33 6.46
C MET A 329 -3.92 -16.74 6.01
N PHE A 330 -4.60 -17.51 6.89
CA PHE A 330 -5.07 -18.85 6.54
C PHE A 330 -6.57 -18.92 6.23
N SER A 331 -7.38 -18.00 6.76
CA SER A 331 -8.83 -17.97 6.53
C SER A 331 -9.23 -16.87 5.56
N SER A 332 -10.15 -17.18 4.65
CA SER A 332 -10.78 -16.18 3.75
C SER A 332 -11.78 -15.26 4.48
N GLY A 333 -12.00 -15.47 5.79
CA GLY A 333 -12.98 -14.73 6.59
C GLY A 333 -14.44 -15.11 6.25
N LYS A 334 -15.38 -14.53 7.00
CA LYS A 334 -16.84 -14.80 6.91
C LYS A 334 -17.19 -16.30 6.91
N LYS A 335 -16.56 -17.08 7.77
CA LYS A 335 -16.77 -18.53 7.85
C LYS A 335 -18.08 -18.89 8.54
N THR A 336 -18.65 -20.03 8.18
CA THR A 336 -19.70 -20.68 8.98
C THR A 336 -19.10 -21.15 10.31
N LEU A 337 -19.93 -21.39 11.33
CA LEU A 337 -19.45 -21.85 12.64
C LEU A 337 -18.59 -23.12 12.50
N LYS A 338 -19.11 -24.14 11.79
CA LYS A 338 -18.40 -25.38 11.49
C LYS A 338 -17.07 -25.11 10.78
N GLY A 339 -17.09 -24.45 9.61
CA GLY A 339 -15.86 -24.23 8.84
C GLY A 339 -14.82 -23.40 9.61
N GLY A 340 -15.26 -22.40 10.37
CA GLY A 340 -14.37 -21.55 11.16
C GLY A 340 -13.73 -22.28 12.34
N PHE A 341 -14.49 -23.10 13.08
CA PHE A 341 -13.92 -23.89 14.18
C PHE A 341 -12.97 -24.98 13.70
N ALA A 342 -13.25 -25.63 12.56
CA ALA A 342 -12.34 -26.60 11.96
C ALA A 342 -10.99 -25.95 11.59
N GLU A 343 -11.02 -24.76 10.97
CA GLU A 343 -9.80 -24.01 10.64
C GLU A 343 -9.03 -23.55 11.89
N LEU A 344 -9.72 -23.10 12.94
CA LEU A 344 -9.08 -22.69 14.20
C LEU A 344 -8.45 -23.88 14.93
N TYR A 345 -9.11 -25.04 14.94
CA TYR A 345 -8.56 -26.25 15.54
C TYR A 345 -7.30 -26.74 14.80
N ALA A 346 -7.35 -26.76 13.47
CA ALA A 346 -6.19 -27.13 12.66
C ALA A 346 -5.01 -26.17 12.89
N PHE A 347 -5.29 -24.87 13.05
CA PHE A 347 -4.29 -23.88 13.42
C PHE A 347 -3.65 -24.18 14.79
N VAL A 348 -4.44 -24.49 15.82
CA VAL A 348 -3.91 -24.85 17.14
C VAL A 348 -3.09 -26.14 17.08
N LYS A 349 -3.54 -27.15 16.32
CA LYS A 349 -2.78 -28.39 16.13
C LYS A 349 -1.43 -28.17 15.45
N ALA A 350 -1.36 -27.24 14.49
CA ALA A 350 -0.08 -26.86 13.90
C ALA A 350 0.88 -26.22 14.93
N LEU A 351 0.37 -25.41 15.87
CA LEU A 351 1.17 -24.83 16.96
C LEU A 351 1.63 -25.87 17.98
N GLU A 352 0.76 -26.83 18.32
CA GLU A 352 1.09 -27.97 19.19
C GLU A 352 2.20 -28.83 18.57
N MET A 353 2.14 -29.08 17.25
CA MET A 353 3.20 -29.77 16.52
C MET A 353 4.50 -28.95 16.52
N ASP A 354 4.45 -27.64 16.33
CA ASP A 354 5.64 -26.77 16.40
C ASP A 354 6.32 -26.84 17.76
N HIS A 355 5.53 -26.81 18.83
CA HIS A 355 6.03 -26.99 20.19
C HIS A 355 6.71 -28.36 20.35
N ALA A 356 6.06 -29.45 19.93
CA ALA A 356 6.64 -30.79 19.99
C ALA A 356 7.95 -30.92 19.19
N MET A 357 8.06 -30.25 18.04
CA MET A 357 9.27 -30.23 17.22
C MET A 357 10.41 -29.47 17.91
N ILE A 358 10.12 -28.34 18.56
CA ILE A 358 11.11 -27.60 19.36
C ILE A 358 11.59 -28.44 20.54
N GLN A 359 10.68 -29.11 21.25
CA GLN A 359 11.03 -30.02 22.36
C GLN A 359 11.94 -31.17 21.90
N ARG A 360 11.85 -31.57 20.62
CA ARG A 360 12.74 -32.56 19.99
C ARG A 360 14.03 -31.95 19.41
N GLY A 361 14.30 -30.66 19.62
CA GLY A 361 15.49 -29.96 19.13
C GLY A 361 15.45 -29.56 17.66
N CYS A 362 14.29 -29.64 16.99
CA CYS A 362 14.14 -29.28 15.57
C CYS A 362 13.78 -27.79 15.39
N PRO A 363 14.53 -27.01 14.57
CA PRO A 363 14.25 -25.59 14.37
C PRO A 363 13.06 -25.36 13.43
N ILE A 364 12.05 -24.61 13.90
CA ILE A 364 10.83 -24.26 13.15
C ILE A 364 10.99 -23.04 12.21
N HIS A 365 12.08 -22.27 12.35
CA HIS A 365 12.42 -21.08 11.56
C HIS A 365 13.94 -20.97 11.34
N TYR A 366 14.37 -20.38 10.22
CA TYR A 366 15.78 -20.05 10.00
C TYR A 366 16.18 -18.79 10.77
N GLY A 367 17.30 -18.85 11.52
CA GLY A 367 17.85 -17.70 12.26
C GLY A 367 17.35 -17.55 13.70
N THR A 368 16.41 -18.38 14.15
CA THR A 368 16.05 -18.51 15.58
C THR A 368 17.20 -19.23 16.30
N LYS A 369 18.00 -18.48 17.07
CA LYS A 369 19.12 -19.04 17.84
C LYS A 369 18.61 -19.79 19.08
N ALA A 370 19.36 -20.81 19.51
CA ALA A 370 19.17 -21.44 20.82
C ALA A 370 19.44 -20.42 21.95
N ARG A 371 18.81 -20.61 23.12
CA ARG A 371 18.67 -19.70 24.29
C ARG A 371 19.92 -18.92 24.78
N ASN A 372 21.14 -19.18 24.29
CA ASN A 372 22.40 -18.72 24.89
C ASN A 372 23.34 -17.90 23.97
N GLN A 373 22.85 -17.17 22.97
CA GLN A 373 23.68 -16.23 22.20
C GLN A 373 23.03 -14.86 22.06
N GLU A 374 23.63 -13.85 22.69
CA GLU A 374 23.25 -12.45 22.54
C GLU A 374 23.48 -11.95 21.11
N ASP A 375 22.55 -11.11 20.64
CA ASP A 375 22.59 -10.51 19.31
C ASP A 375 23.23 -9.12 19.36
N VAL A 376 24.34 -8.97 18.62
CA VAL A 376 25.08 -7.72 18.43
C VAL A 376 24.18 -6.64 17.80
N SER A 377 23.07 -6.99 17.13
CA SER A 377 22.17 -5.99 16.54
C SER A 377 21.32 -5.22 17.57
N HIS A 378 21.06 -5.80 18.73
CA HIS A 378 20.31 -5.17 19.83
C HIS A 378 21.18 -4.22 20.66
N SER A 379 22.50 -4.45 20.74
CA SER A 379 23.43 -3.57 21.47
C SER A 379 23.75 -2.25 20.74
N ILE A 380 23.32 -2.09 19.48
CA ILE A 380 23.63 -0.92 18.64
C ILE A 380 22.38 -0.07 18.31
N GLY A 381 21.24 -0.30 18.99
CA GLY A 381 20.12 0.65 19.02
C GLY A 381 19.35 0.87 17.72
N TRP A 382 19.22 -0.14 16.84
CA TRP A 382 18.49 -0.01 15.58
C TRP A 382 17.04 -0.54 15.66
N ILE A 383 16.05 0.36 15.78
CA ILE A 383 14.62 0.04 15.70
C ILE A 383 14.07 0.39 14.31
N LYS A 384 13.43 -0.58 13.63
CA LYS A 384 12.74 -0.36 12.34
C LYS A 384 11.35 0.27 12.53
N PRO A 385 10.97 1.32 11.77
CA PRO A 385 9.63 1.87 11.81
C PRO A 385 8.62 1.06 10.98
N THR A 386 7.44 0.80 11.55
CA THR A 386 6.38 -0.02 10.94
C THR A 386 5.23 0.85 10.38
N LYS A 387 4.77 0.53 9.16
CA LYS A 387 3.73 1.29 8.41
C LYS A 387 2.30 1.03 8.93
N HIS A 388 1.54 2.11 9.13
CA HIS A 388 0.13 2.14 9.53
C HIS A 388 -0.89 1.78 8.41
N GLN A 389 -2.06 1.27 8.80
CA GLN A 389 -3.30 1.22 8.00
C GLN A 389 -4.52 1.73 8.79
N TRP A 390 -5.56 2.14 8.05
CA TRP A 390 -6.74 2.89 8.52
C TRP A 390 -7.95 1.97 8.81
N ALA A 391 -8.80 2.36 9.76
CA ALA A 391 -10.05 1.69 10.12
C ALA A 391 -11.27 2.59 9.91
N ALA A 392 -12.44 1.97 9.68
CA ALA A 392 -13.75 2.62 9.51
C ALA A 392 -14.75 2.23 10.63
N LEU A 393 -15.69 3.16 10.87
CA LEU A 393 -16.93 3.19 11.68
C LEU A 393 -16.92 2.81 13.19
N ASN A 394 -17.68 3.62 13.94
CA ASN A 394 -17.57 3.93 15.37
C ASN A 394 -18.16 2.84 16.32
N ASN A 395 -17.38 2.47 17.36
CA ASN A 395 -17.63 1.37 18.30
C ASN A 395 -17.43 1.74 19.79
N GLY A 396 -17.67 3.02 20.18
CA GLY A 396 -17.56 3.45 21.57
C GLY A 396 -16.15 3.81 22.05
N ARG A 397 -15.27 4.19 21.10
CA ARG A 397 -13.94 4.76 21.37
C ARG A 397 -14.03 6.21 21.88
N ALA A 398 -12.94 6.70 22.47
CA ALA A 398 -12.75 8.12 22.77
C ALA A 398 -13.16 8.99 21.56
N PRO A 399 -13.85 10.12 21.78
CA PRO A 399 -14.35 10.99 20.71
C PRO A 399 -13.19 11.71 20.01
N ASP A 400 -12.47 11.00 19.15
CA ASP A 400 -11.27 11.47 18.44
C ASP A 400 -11.53 11.85 16.98
N THR A 401 -12.82 11.94 16.60
CA THR A 401 -13.26 12.34 15.26
C THR A 401 -13.66 13.80 15.21
N THR A 402 -13.43 14.46 14.06
CA THR A 402 -13.72 15.89 13.86
C THR A 402 -15.17 16.27 14.16
N GLN A 403 -16.11 15.36 13.91
CA GLN A 403 -17.54 15.56 14.18
C GLN A 403 -17.90 15.51 15.66
N ALA A 404 -17.12 14.78 16.48
CA ALA A 404 -17.35 14.66 17.92
C ALA A 404 -16.61 15.74 18.74
N LEU A 405 -15.66 16.43 18.13
CA LEU A 405 -14.80 17.44 18.78
C LEU A 405 -15.21 18.89 18.50
N LEU A 406 -16.11 19.15 17.55
CA LEU A 406 -16.49 20.49 17.13
C LEU A 406 -18.01 20.63 17.03
N ASP A 407 -18.58 21.64 17.70
CA ASP A 407 -19.97 22.03 17.52
C ASP A 407 -20.13 22.75 16.16
N HIS A 408 -21.03 22.22 15.33
CA HIS A 408 -21.37 22.72 13.99
C HIS A 408 -20.20 22.83 12.99
N PRO A 409 -19.70 21.69 12.44
CA PRO A 409 -18.75 21.76 11.35
C PRO A 409 -19.42 22.37 10.11
N LYS A 410 -18.89 23.50 9.60
CA LYS A 410 -19.13 23.93 8.21
C LYS A 410 -18.71 22.77 7.30
N LYS A 411 -19.68 22.01 6.79
CA LYS A 411 -19.45 20.92 5.83
C LYS A 411 -18.71 21.51 4.64
N ARG A 412 -17.41 21.22 4.50
CA ARG A 412 -16.87 21.03 3.15
C ARG A 412 -17.54 19.77 2.64
N THR A 413 -18.43 19.93 1.67
CA THR A 413 -18.94 18.84 0.84
C THR A 413 -17.73 18.11 0.28
N LYS A 414 -17.33 17.01 0.91
CA LYS A 414 -16.64 15.96 0.17
C LYS A 414 -17.66 15.53 -0.86
N LEU A 415 -17.44 15.90 -2.12
CA LEU A 415 -18.05 15.20 -3.24
C LEU A 415 -17.64 13.74 -3.07
N GLY A 416 -18.52 12.97 -2.43
CA GLY A 416 -18.46 11.54 -2.44
C GLY A 416 -18.60 11.09 -3.89
N GLN A 417 -17.98 9.96 -4.19
CA GLN A 417 -18.18 9.29 -5.46
C GLN A 417 -19.69 9.06 -5.68
N PRO A 418 -20.23 9.34 -6.88
CA PRO A 418 -21.62 9.10 -7.19
C PRO A 418 -22.06 7.68 -6.79
N PRO A 419 -23.29 7.50 -6.27
CA PRO A 419 -23.84 6.17 -6.03
C PRO A 419 -23.79 5.35 -7.33
N ASN A 420 -23.42 4.07 -7.23
CA ASN A 420 -23.34 3.07 -8.33
C ASN A 420 -22.05 2.99 -9.19
N LEU A 421 -20.94 3.64 -8.81
CA LEU A 421 -19.67 3.36 -9.47
C LEU A 421 -19.05 2.03 -8.99
N GLN A 422 -18.68 1.16 -9.92
CA GLN A 422 -17.97 -0.09 -9.65
C GLN A 422 -16.64 0.18 -8.94
N ASN A 423 -16.28 -0.66 -7.97
CA ASN A 423 -14.97 -0.61 -7.33
C ASN A 423 -13.88 -0.78 -8.40
N ILE A 424 -12.99 0.21 -8.54
CA ILE A 424 -11.83 0.10 -9.43
C ILE A 424 -10.96 -1.06 -8.93
N ASN A 425 -10.81 -2.08 -9.76
CA ASN A 425 -9.99 -3.25 -9.45
C ASN A 425 -8.51 -2.87 -9.41
N CYS A 426 -7.98 -2.50 -8.25
CA CYS A 426 -6.57 -2.13 -8.04
C CYS A 426 -5.55 -3.28 -8.28
N SER A 427 -5.96 -4.42 -8.85
CA SER A 427 -5.04 -5.46 -9.28
C SER A 427 -4.04 -4.90 -10.29
N PRO A 428 -2.73 -5.20 -10.13
CA PRO A 428 -1.71 -4.75 -11.07
C PRO A 428 -1.89 -5.34 -12.49
N HIS A 429 -2.69 -6.40 -12.64
CA HIS A 429 -3.00 -7.00 -13.94
C HIS A 429 -4.21 -6.36 -14.64
N THR A 430 -4.98 -5.52 -13.94
CA THR A 430 -6.20 -4.89 -14.49
C THR A 430 -6.23 -3.37 -14.33
N THR A 431 -5.35 -2.79 -13.53
CA THR A 431 -5.24 -1.34 -13.33
C THR A 431 -3.80 -0.89 -13.57
N PHE A 432 -3.63 -0.11 -14.63
CA PHE A 432 -2.39 0.61 -14.93
C PHE A 432 -2.12 1.65 -13.82
N LYS A 433 -0.96 1.55 -13.17
CA LYS A 433 -0.57 2.49 -12.11
C LYS A 433 0.21 3.65 -12.71
N SER A 434 -0.47 4.77 -12.93
CA SER A 434 0.09 6.01 -13.47
C SER A 434 0.82 6.84 -12.39
N TYR A 435 1.58 7.85 -12.85
CA TYR A 435 2.17 8.88 -11.99
C TYR A 435 1.08 9.67 -11.25
N SER A 436 1.46 10.35 -10.16
CA SER A 436 0.52 11.08 -9.31
C SER A 436 0.94 12.53 -9.16
N ALA A 437 -0.05 13.43 -9.12
CA ALA A 437 0.19 14.83 -8.82
C ALA A 437 0.88 15.00 -7.44
N SER A 438 1.86 15.89 -7.39
CA SER A 438 2.56 16.25 -6.15
C SER A 438 1.78 17.33 -5.40
N SER A 439 1.77 17.24 -4.07
CA SER A 439 1.23 18.30 -3.19
C SER A 439 2.25 19.41 -2.90
N GLN A 440 3.51 19.26 -3.31
CA GLN A 440 4.56 20.24 -3.05
C GLN A 440 4.47 21.43 -4.00
N PRO A 441 4.58 22.69 -3.53
CA PRO A 441 4.39 23.88 -4.36
C PRO A 441 5.31 23.95 -5.59
N ASN A 442 6.59 23.63 -5.42
CA ASN A 442 7.60 23.59 -6.49
C ASN A 442 7.42 22.43 -7.50
N ARG A 443 6.42 21.58 -7.30
CA ARG A 443 6.11 20.41 -8.14
C ARG A 443 4.65 20.37 -8.56
N LYS A 444 3.95 21.51 -8.44
CA LYS A 444 2.64 21.71 -9.06
C LYS A 444 2.81 21.83 -10.58
N ASN A 445 1.70 21.64 -11.32
CA ASN A 445 1.62 21.86 -12.76
C ASN A 445 2.52 20.98 -13.63
N GLN A 446 2.92 19.80 -13.14
CA GLN A 446 3.78 18.85 -13.87
C GLN A 446 3.01 17.85 -14.74
N CYS A 447 1.74 18.10 -15.08
CA CYS A 447 0.95 17.16 -15.90
C CYS A 447 1.60 16.89 -17.26
N TRP A 448 2.27 17.89 -17.85
CA TRP A 448 3.07 17.75 -19.08
C TRP A 448 4.13 16.65 -18.97
N LEU A 449 4.83 16.57 -17.84
CA LEU A 449 5.87 15.57 -17.61
C LEU A 449 5.24 14.20 -17.41
N LEU A 450 4.17 14.12 -16.64
CA LEU A 450 3.52 12.85 -16.33
C LEU A 450 2.92 12.22 -17.59
N ALA A 451 2.27 13.03 -18.44
CA ALA A 451 1.75 12.62 -19.73
C ALA A 451 2.87 12.09 -20.64
N ALA A 452 3.97 12.83 -20.80
CA ALA A 452 5.13 12.38 -21.56
C ALA A 452 5.67 11.02 -21.07
N LEU A 453 5.79 10.86 -19.75
CA LEU A 453 6.34 9.62 -19.17
C LEU A 453 5.41 8.42 -19.33
N ASP A 454 4.10 8.59 -19.24
CA ASP A 454 3.16 7.49 -19.49
C ASP A 454 3.10 7.13 -20.98
N SER A 455 3.13 8.12 -21.89
CA SER A 455 3.22 7.88 -23.34
C SER A 455 4.49 7.13 -23.73
N LEU A 456 5.64 7.54 -23.20
CA LEU A 456 6.92 6.88 -23.47
C LEU A 456 7.02 5.50 -22.80
N TYR A 457 6.41 5.31 -21.62
CA TYR A 457 6.40 3.99 -20.97
C TYR A 457 5.53 2.98 -21.73
N ALA A 458 4.46 3.43 -22.40
CA ALA A 458 3.60 2.56 -23.20
C ALA A 458 4.33 1.89 -24.38
N VAL A 459 5.41 2.50 -24.87
CA VAL A 459 6.27 1.98 -25.94
C VAL A 459 7.62 1.44 -25.45
N TYR A 460 7.85 1.48 -24.13
CA TYR A 460 9.09 0.99 -23.53
C TYR A 460 9.17 -0.54 -23.65
N SER A 461 10.31 -1.03 -24.15
CA SER A 461 10.54 -2.45 -24.41
C SER A 461 12.03 -2.80 -24.26
N PRO A 462 12.42 -4.09 -24.25
CA PRO A 462 13.82 -4.50 -24.21
C PRO A 462 14.68 -3.92 -25.35
N LEU A 463 14.08 -3.46 -26.46
CA LEU A 463 14.78 -2.77 -27.55
C LEU A 463 15.54 -1.53 -27.05
N TRP A 464 15.04 -0.88 -26.01
CA TRP A 464 15.65 0.32 -25.41
C TRP A 464 16.95 0.02 -24.66
N LEU A 465 17.25 -1.26 -24.41
CA LEU A 465 18.39 -1.73 -23.61
C LEU A 465 19.47 -2.43 -24.46
N GLN A 466 19.34 -2.46 -25.79
CA GLN A 466 20.22 -3.23 -26.68
C GLN A 466 21.67 -2.71 -26.77
N SER A 467 21.94 -1.49 -26.33
CA SER A 467 23.28 -0.91 -26.32
C SER A 467 23.58 -0.27 -24.96
N PRO A 468 24.85 -0.32 -24.49
CA PRO A 468 25.23 0.31 -23.24
C PRO A 468 24.84 1.79 -23.24
N GLY A 469 24.26 2.23 -22.12
CA GLY A 469 23.64 3.55 -21.99
C GLY A 469 24.62 4.69 -22.22
N GLY A 470 24.11 5.80 -22.77
CA GLY A 470 24.85 7.05 -22.93
C GLY A 470 25.29 7.68 -21.61
N LYS A 471 25.80 8.91 -21.63
CA LYS A 471 26.26 9.62 -20.43
C LYS A 471 25.16 9.65 -19.37
N LYS A 472 25.54 9.46 -18.11
CA LYS A 472 24.60 9.43 -16.96
C LYS A 472 23.84 10.75 -16.76
N THR A 473 24.32 11.84 -17.33
CA THR A 473 23.73 13.17 -17.34
C THR A 473 22.65 13.35 -18.40
N ASP A 474 22.60 12.48 -19.40
CA ASP A 474 21.66 12.60 -20.52
C ASP A 474 20.23 12.32 -20.05
N ILE A 475 19.29 13.10 -20.55
CA ILE A 475 17.88 12.98 -20.18
C ILE A 475 17.30 11.63 -20.63
N PHE A 476 17.70 11.13 -21.81
CA PHE A 476 17.31 9.81 -22.30
C PHE A 476 17.86 8.68 -21.41
N HIS A 477 19.08 8.81 -20.91
CA HIS A 477 19.63 7.84 -19.95
C HIS A 477 18.82 7.83 -18.63
N CYS A 478 18.46 9.01 -18.13
CA CYS A 478 17.61 9.13 -16.94
C CYS A 478 16.24 8.49 -17.15
N LEU A 479 15.67 8.62 -18.35
CA LEU A 479 14.40 8.02 -18.75
C LEU A 479 14.47 6.50 -18.74
N VAL A 480 15.44 5.92 -19.46
CA VAL A 480 15.66 4.47 -19.53
C VAL A 480 15.93 3.88 -18.15
N SER A 481 16.73 4.55 -17.33
CA SER A 481 17.04 4.12 -15.95
C SER A 481 15.78 4.10 -15.07
N HIS A 482 14.93 5.12 -15.21
CA HIS A 482 13.65 5.18 -14.49
C HIS A 482 12.69 4.08 -14.94
N PHE A 483 12.52 3.89 -16.25
CA PHE A 483 11.65 2.84 -16.79
C PHE A 483 12.13 1.45 -16.42
N THR A 484 13.45 1.19 -16.49
CA THR A 484 14.03 -0.06 -15.97
C THR A 484 13.68 -0.26 -14.50
N SER A 485 13.84 0.77 -13.66
CA SER A 485 13.50 0.69 -12.24
C SER A 485 12.01 0.42 -12.00
N ARG A 486 11.13 1.00 -12.82
CA ARG A 486 9.69 0.76 -12.80
C ARG A 486 9.37 -0.69 -13.18
N THR A 487 9.88 -1.17 -14.31
CA THR A 487 9.65 -2.54 -14.78
C THR A 487 10.21 -3.58 -13.81
N THR A 488 11.41 -3.39 -13.26
CA THR A 488 11.97 -4.27 -12.22
C THR A 488 11.08 -4.33 -10.98
N ASN A 489 10.48 -3.20 -10.58
CA ASN A 489 9.55 -3.18 -9.44
C ASN A 489 8.24 -3.93 -9.74
N GLU A 490 7.72 -3.76 -10.95
CA GLU A 490 6.52 -4.45 -11.44
C GLU A 490 6.76 -5.97 -11.49
N MET A 491 7.95 -6.41 -11.94
CA MET A 491 8.36 -7.82 -11.94
C MET A 491 8.52 -8.43 -10.54
N ILE A 492 9.13 -7.69 -9.60
CA ILE A 492 9.39 -8.18 -8.22
C ILE A 492 8.14 -8.03 -7.32
N GLN A 493 7.06 -7.40 -7.82
CA GLN A 493 5.80 -7.15 -7.11
C GLN A 493 5.96 -6.42 -5.76
N ASN A 494 6.93 -5.51 -5.68
CA ASN A 494 7.23 -4.79 -4.45
C ASN A 494 6.24 -3.62 -4.22
N LYS A 495 5.83 -3.37 -2.96
CA LYS A 495 4.76 -2.42 -2.59
C LYS A 495 5.12 -0.93 -2.74
N ASN A 496 6.30 -0.60 -3.29
CA ASN A 496 6.87 0.75 -3.29
C ASN A 496 6.83 1.46 -4.66
N LEU A 497 6.03 1.01 -5.64
CA LEU A 497 5.93 1.62 -6.97
C LEU A 497 5.72 3.14 -6.93
N LYS A 498 4.84 3.65 -6.05
CA LYS A 498 4.58 5.09 -5.91
C LYS A 498 5.86 5.89 -5.61
N SER A 499 6.74 5.34 -4.79
CA SER A 499 8.03 5.97 -4.47
C SER A 499 8.95 6.00 -5.69
N ILE A 500 8.93 4.97 -6.53
CA ILE A 500 9.74 4.88 -7.75
C ILE A 500 9.24 5.89 -8.79
N LEU A 501 7.93 5.92 -9.03
CA LEU A 501 7.30 6.89 -9.93
C LEU A 501 7.60 8.34 -9.50
N THR A 502 7.50 8.62 -8.20
CA THR A 502 7.80 9.95 -7.64
C THR A 502 9.28 10.29 -7.79
N ARG A 503 10.18 9.38 -7.41
CA ARG A 503 11.63 9.63 -7.50
C ARG A 503 12.09 9.81 -8.95
N GLY A 504 11.56 9.00 -9.87
CA GLY A 504 11.85 9.04 -11.28
C GLY A 504 11.41 10.34 -11.95
N SER A 505 10.13 10.70 -11.80
CA SER A 505 9.60 11.97 -12.32
C SER A 505 10.38 13.18 -11.78
N ASN A 506 10.71 13.19 -10.48
CA ASN A 506 11.56 14.25 -9.92
C ASN A 506 12.95 14.31 -10.58
N LYS A 507 13.62 13.16 -10.75
CA LYS A 507 14.94 13.12 -11.38
C LYS A 507 14.90 13.61 -12.82
N LEU A 508 13.85 13.26 -13.55
CA LEU A 508 13.65 13.68 -14.95
C LEU A 508 13.32 15.16 -15.07
N PHE A 509 12.51 15.71 -14.16
CA PHE A 509 12.27 17.14 -14.07
C PHE A 509 13.58 17.92 -13.84
N GLU A 510 14.39 17.50 -12.88
CA GLU A 510 15.68 18.15 -12.59
C GLU A 510 16.66 18.03 -13.77
N ALA A 511 16.68 16.88 -14.47
CA ALA A 511 17.49 16.71 -15.68
C ALA A 511 17.06 17.68 -16.80
N ALA A 512 15.75 17.83 -17.03
CA ALA A 512 15.22 18.78 -18.01
C ALA A 512 15.57 20.23 -17.63
N ARG A 513 15.39 20.61 -16.36
CA ARG A 513 15.74 21.95 -15.86
C ARG A 513 17.23 22.25 -15.99
N ASN A 514 18.11 21.28 -15.73
CA ASN A 514 19.54 21.51 -15.86
C ASN A 514 19.97 21.77 -17.31
N LEU A 515 19.25 21.22 -18.29
CA LEU A 515 19.48 21.47 -19.71
C LEU A 515 18.88 22.81 -20.15
N HIS A 516 17.66 23.10 -19.71
CA HIS A 516 16.90 24.29 -20.12
C HIS A 516 16.22 24.94 -18.90
N PRO A 517 16.96 25.69 -18.07
CA PRO A 517 16.44 26.24 -16.82
C PRO A 517 15.33 27.26 -17.03
N GLU A 518 15.35 27.98 -18.15
CA GLU A 518 14.32 28.97 -18.50
C GLU A 518 13.01 28.34 -18.97
N SER A 519 13.05 27.09 -19.46
CA SER A 519 11.87 26.40 -20.00
C SER A 519 11.17 25.52 -18.96
N PHE A 520 11.90 25.04 -17.95
CA PHE A 520 11.39 24.11 -16.93
C PHE A 520 11.47 24.69 -15.52
N ILE A 521 10.61 25.68 -15.25
CA ILE A 521 10.58 26.42 -13.99
C ILE A 521 9.80 25.63 -12.91
N PRO A 522 10.35 25.45 -11.69
CA PRO A 522 9.67 24.71 -10.62
C PRO A 522 8.30 25.29 -10.24
N GLY A 523 7.27 24.46 -10.32
CA GLY A 523 5.89 24.82 -9.96
C GLY A 523 5.11 25.50 -11.08
N GLU A 524 5.76 25.85 -12.19
CA GLU A 524 5.12 26.41 -13.36
C GLU A 524 4.80 25.33 -14.41
N PHE A 525 3.93 25.70 -15.34
CA PHE A 525 3.61 24.86 -16.48
C PHE A 525 4.76 24.90 -17.49
N SER A 526 5.04 23.77 -18.13
CA SER A 526 6.00 23.66 -19.23
C SER A 526 5.42 22.83 -20.37
N SER A 527 6.02 22.92 -21.55
CA SER A 527 5.57 22.16 -22.72
C SER A 527 5.96 20.69 -22.62
N CYS A 528 4.96 19.80 -22.77
CA CYS A 528 5.18 18.36 -22.92
C CYS A 528 5.97 18.07 -24.20
N ASP A 529 5.61 18.75 -25.29
CA ASP A 529 6.19 18.55 -26.61
C ASP A 529 7.67 18.92 -26.62
N PHE A 530 8.05 20.02 -25.97
CA PHE A 530 9.45 20.41 -25.84
C PHE A 530 10.25 19.39 -25.00
N PHE A 531 9.66 18.86 -23.91
CA PHE A 531 10.29 17.79 -23.13
C PHE A 531 10.50 16.52 -23.98
N MET A 532 9.50 16.12 -24.78
CA MET A 532 9.59 14.98 -25.69
C MET A 532 10.66 15.20 -26.75
N GLU A 533 10.77 16.41 -27.31
CA GLU A 533 11.78 16.77 -28.30
C GLU A 533 13.20 16.63 -27.75
N ILE A 534 13.48 17.18 -26.56
CA ILE A 534 14.82 17.04 -25.94
C ILE A 534 15.10 15.61 -25.49
N ALA A 535 14.07 14.86 -25.08
CA ALA A 535 14.22 13.48 -24.61
C ALA A 535 14.50 12.50 -25.75
N LEU A 536 13.95 12.75 -26.94
CA LEU A 536 14.05 11.87 -28.11
C LEU A 536 15.01 12.39 -29.19
N SER A 537 15.62 13.56 -29.02
CA SER A 537 16.59 14.11 -29.99
C SER A 537 17.92 13.36 -29.96
N PRO A 538 18.37 12.80 -31.09
CA PRO A 538 19.72 12.22 -31.23
C PRO A 538 20.85 13.24 -31.05
N GLN A 539 20.58 14.52 -31.26
CA GLN A 539 21.57 15.58 -31.13
C GLN A 539 21.81 15.95 -29.65
N SER A 540 20.76 15.82 -28.84
CA SER A 540 20.77 16.17 -27.41
C SER A 540 21.21 15.01 -26.51
N ASN A 541 21.31 13.78 -27.04
CA ASN A 541 21.59 12.58 -26.26
C ASN A 541 22.70 11.75 -26.91
N SER A 542 23.63 11.23 -26.12
CA SER A 542 24.78 10.46 -26.61
C SER A 542 24.48 8.97 -26.87
N SER A 543 23.25 8.51 -26.61
CA SER A 543 22.92 7.09 -26.67
C SER A 543 22.64 6.63 -28.11
N LYS A 544 23.48 5.70 -28.59
CA LYS A 544 23.34 5.12 -29.94
C LYS A 544 22.06 4.30 -30.15
N VAL A 545 21.39 3.85 -29.09
CA VAL A 545 20.12 3.11 -29.22
C VAL A 545 18.97 4.04 -29.63
N LEU A 546 19.05 5.34 -29.32
CA LEU A 546 18.00 6.28 -29.69
C LEU A 546 17.88 6.41 -31.22
N ASP A 547 19.01 6.30 -31.91
CA ASP A 547 19.11 6.27 -33.37
C ASP A 547 18.33 5.11 -34.01
N THR A 548 18.10 4.02 -33.27
CA THR A 548 17.39 2.84 -33.76
C THR A 548 15.93 2.81 -33.34
N LEU A 549 15.49 3.69 -32.42
CA LEU A 549 14.16 3.63 -31.81
C LEU A 549 13.14 4.57 -32.45
N PHE A 550 13.53 5.82 -32.71
CA PHE A 550 12.63 6.90 -33.15
C PHE A 550 13.11 7.66 -34.39
N THR A 551 14.33 7.38 -34.88
CA THR A 551 14.96 8.25 -35.86
C THR A 551 14.42 8.01 -37.26
N VAL A 552 14.00 9.11 -37.91
CA VAL A 552 13.57 9.18 -39.30
C VAL A 552 14.49 10.12 -40.06
N GLN A 553 14.76 9.82 -41.32
CA GLN A 553 15.51 10.70 -42.20
C GLN A 553 14.54 11.60 -42.98
N GLU A 554 14.74 12.91 -42.89
CA GLU A 554 14.00 13.90 -43.66
C GLU A 554 14.93 14.47 -44.74
N SER A 555 14.48 14.39 -45.99
CA SER A 555 15.13 15.01 -47.14
C SER A 555 14.32 16.22 -47.61
N ARG A 556 15.00 17.31 -47.94
CA ARG A 556 14.42 18.57 -48.43
C ARG A 556 15.08 18.98 -49.72
N THR A 557 14.27 19.06 -50.76
CA THR A 557 14.71 19.53 -52.07
C THR A 557 14.27 20.96 -52.27
N PHE A 558 15.21 21.87 -52.54
CA PHE A 558 14.94 23.29 -52.74
C PHE A 558 14.99 23.68 -54.22
N THR A 559 13.93 24.33 -54.70
CA THR A 559 13.81 24.79 -56.08
C THR A 559 13.50 26.28 -56.13
N CYS A 560 14.09 27.00 -57.08
CA CYS A 560 13.76 28.41 -57.28
C CYS A 560 12.46 28.54 -58.09
N PRO A 561 11.45 29.31 -57.62
CA PRO A 561 10.19 29.51 -58.33
C PRO A 561 10.38 30.21 -59.69
N ARG A 562 11.51 30.92 -59.88
CA ARG A 562 11.85 31.52 -61.18
C ARG A 562 12.37 30.42 -62.11
N LYS A 563 11.57 30.07 -63.14
CA LYS A 563 11.86 29.04 -64.16
C LYS A 563 13.25 29.14 -64.83
N ILE A 564 13.89 30.31 -64.79
CA ILE A 564 15.24 30.56 -65.32
C ILE A 564 16.34 29.88 -64.46
N HIS A 565 16.04 29.58 -63.20
CA HIS A 565 17.00 29.05 -62.22
C HIS A 565 16.72 27.59 -61.81
N GLN A 566 16.06 26.80 -62.67
CA GLN A 566 15.58 25.41 -62.49
C GLN A 566 16.54 24.35 -61.90
N LYS A 567 17.73 24.72 -61.42
CA LYS A 567 18.63 23.82 -60.71
C LYS A 567 18.22 23.71 -59.25
N GLN A 568 18.13 22.47 -58.77
CA GLN A 568 18.05 22.14 -57.36
C GLN A 568 19.18 22.84 -56.61
N ALA A 569 18.83 23.56 -55.53
CA ALA A 569 19.81 24.22 -54.69
C ALA A 569 20.29 23.23 -53.63
N ASP A 570 21.57 22.87 -53.70
CA ASP A 570 22.21 22.12 -52.62
C ASP A 570 22.38 23.02 -51.40
N HIS A 571 21.96 22.52 -50.24
CA HIS A 571 21.99 23.27 -48.98
C HIS A 571 22.24 22.31 -47.82
N PRO A 572 23.03 22.69 -46.80
CA PRO A 572 23.26 21.85 -45.60
C PRO A 572 21.99 21.50 -44.79
N ARG A 573 20.83 22.05 -45.16
CA ARG A 573 19.52 21.74 -44.56
C ARG A 573 18.75 20.68 -45.34
N GLY A 574 19.32 20.18 -46.43
CA GLY A 574 18.70 19.22 -47.34
C GLY A 574 18.54 17.83 -46.75
N GLU A 575 19.38 17.42 -45.80
CA GLU A 575 19.27 16.11 -45.13
C GLU A 575 19.30 16.29 -43.62
N ARG A 576 18.34 15.68 -42.92
CA ARG A 576 18.18 15.79 -41.46
C ARG A 576 17.78 14.46 -40.85
N ARG A 577 18.26 14.20 -39.64
CA ARG A 577 17.79 13.10 -38.79
C ARG A 577 16.88 13.66 -37.71
N LEU A 578 15.65 13.17 -37.67
CA LEU A 578 14.60 13.64 -36.77
C LEU A 578 14.20 12.52 -35.80
N GLY A 579 14.12 12.83 -34.50
CA GLY A 579 13.44 11.97 -33.51
C GLY A 579 11.96 12.31 -33.33
N CYS A 580 11.49 13.37 -33.98
CA CYS A 580 10.13 13.90 -33.89
C CYS A 580 9.70 14.44 -35.25
N LEU A 581 8.55 13.97 -35.75
CA LEU A 581 7.92 14.42 -36.99
C LEU A 581 6.93 15.54 -36.67
N LYS A 582 7.30 16.78 -36.95
CA LYS A 582 6.44 17.95 -36.69
C LYS A 582 5.47 18.15 -37.85
N ILE A 583 4.18 18.25 -37.54
CA ILE A 583 3.11 18.53 -38.50
C ILE A 583 2.55 19.92 -38.22
N SER A 584 2.64 20.81 -39.22
CA SER A 584 2.06 22.15 -39.14
C SER A 584 0.79 22.25 -39.98
N ARG A 585 0.01 23.31 -39.74
CA ARG A 585 -1.16 23.65 -40.53
C ARG A 585 -0.83 23.88 -42.02
N SER A 586 0.30 24.52 -42.31
CA SER A 586 0.72 24.82 -43.68
C SER A 586 0.93 23.56 -44.53
N MET A 587 1.40 22.46 -43.92
CA MET A 587 1.62 21.19 -44.64
C MET A 587 0.34 20.66 -45.30
N PHE A 588 -0.81 20.88 -44.69
CA PHE A 588 -2.11 20.50 -45.26
C PHE A 588 -2.57 21.49 -46.32
N GLU A 589 -2.52 22.79 -46.00
CA GLU A 589 -3.01 23.86 -46.87
C GLU A 589 -2.22 23.93 -48.19
N GLU A 590 -0.89 23.89 -48.13
CA GLU A 590 0.00 23.96 -49.31
C GLU A 590 -0.10 22.71 -50.20
N ASN A 591 -0.60 21.59 -49.67
CA ASN A 591 -0.74 20.33 -50.40
C ASN A 591 -2.20 20.00 -50.77
N ALA A 592 -3.13 20.92 -50.49
CA ALA A 592 -4.57 20.74 -50.69
C ALA A 592 -5.11 19.44 -50.06
N ILE A 593 -4.65 19.12 -48.84
CA ILE A 593 -5.10 17.96 -48.07
C ILE A 593 -6.03 18.43 -46.95
N SER A 594 -7.16 17.76 -46.78
CA SER A 594 -8.08 18.03 -45.67
C SER A 594 -7.40 17.73 -44.32
N PHE A 595 -7.65 18.56 -43.31
CA PHE A 595 -7.16 18.31 -41.94
C PHE A 595 -7.65 16.97 -41.37
N ALA A 596 -8.79 16.47 -41.87
CA ALA A 596 -9.34 15.17 -41.50
C ALA A 596 -8.60 13.97 -42.11
N ASP A 597 -7.70 14.17 -43.08
CA ASP A 597 -6.99 13.08 -43.76
C ASP A 597 -5.49 13.08 -43.44
N THR A 598 -5.17 12.86 -42.17
CA THR A 598 -3.77 12.80 -41.71
C THR A 598 -3.05 11.59 -42.30
N GLY A 599 -3.79 10.51 -42.63
CA GLY A 599 -3.24 9.33 -43.28
C GLY A 599 -2.69 9.63 -44.67
N LEU A 600 -3.45 10.37 -45.49
CA LEU A 600 -3.00 10.82 -46.81
C LEU A 600 -1.79 11.75 -46.70
N LEU A 601 -1.78 12.68 -45.72
CA LEU A 601 -0.63 13.57 -45.50
C LEU A 601 0.64 12.76 -45.27
N VAL A 602 0.63 11.83 -44.32
CA VAL A 602 1.81 11.02 -43.99
C VAL A 602 2.20 10.10 -45.15
N THR A 603 1.23 9.52 -45.85
CA THR A 603 1.48 8.71 -47.05
C THR A 603 2.18 9.52 -48.13
N ARG A 604 1.71 10.75 -48.39
CA ARG A 604 2.32 11.67 -49.35
C ARG A 604 3.73 12.07 -48.90
N TRP A 605 3.91 12.37 -47.62
CA TRP A 605 5.21 12.71 -47.04
C TRP A 605 6.25 11.59 -47.21
N ALA A 606 5.84 10.34 -47.11
CA ALA A 606 6.70 9.18 -47.29
C ALA A 606 6.86 8.71 -48.76
N THR A 607 6.19 9.35 -49.72
CA THR A 607 6.21 8.95 -51.14
C THR A 607 6.61 10.10 -52.07
N SER A 608 5.64 10.87 -52.56
CA SER A 608 5.84 11.96 -53.53
C SER A 608 6.37 13.26 -52.89
N GLY A 609 6.31 13.36 -51.56
CA GLY A 609 6.76 14.51 -50.78
C GLY A 609 5.68 15.58 -50.59
N LEU A 610 5.88 16.41 -49.58
CA LEU A 610 5.03 17.56 -49.26
C LEU A 610 5.66 18.82 -49.84
N SER A 611 4.90 19.56 -50.65
CA SER A 611 5.30 20.86 -51.15
C SER A 611 5.13 21.92 -50.07
N GLY A 612 6.03 22.89 -50.02
CA GLY A 612 5.90 24.07 -49.17
C GLY A 612 6.84 25.20 -49.54
N THR A 613 6.75 26.30 -48.79
CA THR A 613 7.60 27.48 -49.01
C THR A 613 8.74 27.53 -47.99
N SER A 614 9.99 27.56 -48.46
CA SER A 614 11.15 27.63 -47.59
C SER A 614 11.41 29.04 -47.06
N GLY A 615 11.95 29.17 -45.85
CA GLY A 615 12.50 30.43 -45.36
C GLY A 615 13.80 30.87 -46.06
N LEU A 616 14.34 30.06 -46.96
CA LEU A 616 15.55 30.35 -47.73
C LEU A 616 15.22 31.19 -48.97
N GLN A 617 16.04 32.20 -49.28
CA GLN A 617 15.89 33.02 -50.48
C GLN A 617 16.89 32.62 -51.56
N CYS A 618 16.48 32.70 -52.82
CA CYS A 618 17.38 32.45 -53.94
C CYS A 618 18.41 33.58 -54.07
N ASN A 619 19.70 33.28 -53.86
CA ASN A 619 20.78 34.27 -54.00
C ASN A 619 20.87 34.90 -55.40
N LYS A 620 20.41 34.20 -56.45
CA LYS A 620 20.39 34.70 -57.84
C LYS A 620 19.20 35.63 -58.14
N SER A 621 18.25 35.76 -57.22
CA SER A 621 17.02 36.55 -57.39
C SER A 621 17.05 37.94 -56.74
N ARG A 622 18.20 38.34 -56.15
CA ARG A 622 18.39 39.68 -55.58
C ARG A 622 17.98 40.76 -56.58
N PRO A 623 17.03 41.66 -56.26
CA PRO A 623 16.58 42.66 -57.21
C PRO A 623 17.72 43.63 -57.53
N LYS A 624 18.09 43.74 -58.82
CA LYS A 624 18.77 44.95 -59.30
C LYS A 624 17.77 46.10 -59.12
N LYS A 625 18.12 47.13 -58.34
CA LYS A 625 17.29 48.33 -58.11
C LYS A 625 16.74 48.83 -59.46
N LYS A 626 15.42 48.73 -59.65
CA LYS A 626 14.51 49.58 -60.46
C LYS A 626 13.31 48.77 -60.98
N SER A 627 12.22 48.77 -60.23
CA SER A 627 10.83 48.87 -60.73
C SER A 627 9.89 48.76 -59.53
N GLY A 628 8.94 49.69 -59.42
CA GLY A 628 7.99 49.81 -58.31
C GLY A 628 6.85 48.77 -58.33
N ILE A 629 7.15 47.53 -58.72
CA ILE A 629 6.23 46.40 -58.65
C ILE A 629 6.70 45.53 -57.49
N LEU A 630 5.80 45.17 -56.55
CA LEU A 630 6.15 44.25 -55.47
C LEU A 630 6.83 43.01 -56.07
N PRO A 631 8.10 42.71 -55.72
CA PRO A 631 8.78 41.57 -56.32
C PRO A 631 8.04 40.28 -55.92
N PRO A 632 7.87 39.31 -56.85
CA PRO A 632 7.39 37.99 -56.47
C PRO A 632 8.29 37.42 -55.37
N SER A 633 7.70 36.69 -54.43
CA SER A 633 8.38 35.97 -53.35
C SER A 633 9.70 35.37 -53.85
N ASN A 634 10.83 35.82 -53.28
CA ASN A 634 12.17 35.31 -53.61
C ASN A 634 12.51 34.04 -52.82
N TYR A 635 11.56 33.52 -52.05
CA TYR A 635 11.71 32.31 -51.26
C TYR A 635 11.79 31.08 -52.18
N LEU A 636 12.60 30.10 -51.79
CA LEU A 636 12.69 28.82 -52.49
C LEU A 636 11.46 27.98 -52.19
N GLU A 637 10.96 27.27 -53.18
CA GLU A 637 10.00 26.18 -52.98
C GLU A 637 10.75 24.99 -52.39
N GLU A 638 10.17 24.30 -51.41
CA GLU A 638 10.72 23.08 -50.83
C GLU A 638 9.78 21.89 -51.03
N VAL A 639 10.36 20.73 -51.30
CA VAL A 639 9.66 19.44 -51.25
C VAL A 639 10.29 18.62 -50.12
N LEU A 640 9.48 18.25 -49.14
CA LEU A 640 9.89 17.48 -47.97
C LEU A 640 9.50 16.01 -48.15
N THR A 641 10.45 15.09 -47.98
CA THR A 641 10.21 13.65 -47.97
C THR A 641 10.79 13.02 -46.71
N ILE A 642 10.13 11.98 -46.21
CA ILE A 642 10.66 11.16 -45.10
C ILE A 642 11.02 9.75 -45.59
N SER A 643 12.11 9.22 -45.06
CA SER A 643 12.59 7.88 -45.33
C SER A 643 13.25 7.25 -44.10
N PHE A 644 13.50 5.95 -44.16
CA PHE A 644 14.15 5.21 -43.08
C PHE A 644 15.62 4.96 -43.40
N ALA A 645 16.51 5.27 -42.46
CA ALA A 645 17.94 5.06 -42.63
C ALA A 645 18.25 3.56 -42.84
N ASN A 646 19.09 3.26 -43.83
CA ASN A 646 19.49 1.88 -44.18
C ASN A 646 18.31 0.92 -44.45
N SER A 647 17.16 1.45 -44.89
CA SER A 647 15.93 0.68 -45.11
C SER A 647 15.41 -0.08 -43.88
N LYS A 648 15.80 0.34 -42.67
CA LYS A 648 15.29 -0.23 -41.41
C LYS A 648 14.31 0.74 -40.77
N SER A 649 13.05 0.35 -40.72
CA SER A 649 12.01 1.11 -40.04
C SER A 649 12.29 1.20 -38.53
N PRO A 650 12.20 2.40 -37.93
CA PRO A 650 12.26 2.51 -36.48
C PRO A 650 11.02 1.85 -35.86
N PRO A 651 11.12 1.18 -34.70
CA PRO A 651 9.99 0.55 -34.04
C PRO A 651 8.93 1.55 -33.58
N HIS A 652 9.30 2.83 -33.41
CA HIS A 652 8.42 3.87 -32.92
C HIS A 652 8.50 5.13 -33.80
N LEU A 653 7.35 5.77 -34.01
CA LEU A 653 7.24 7.08 -34.64
C LEU A 653 6.56 8.03 -33.68
N TYR A 654 7.10 9.24 -33.54
CA TYR A 654 6.52 10.30 -32.73
C TYR A 654 6.14 11.48 -33.62
N PHE A 655 4.84 11.77 -33.67
CA PHE A 655 4.29 12.92 -34.38
C PHE A 655 3.91 14.01 -33.37
N HIS A 656 4.36 15.24 -33.64
CA HIS A 656 4.01 16.43 -32.87
C HIS A 656 3.20 17.37 -33.76
N ILE A 657 2.00 17.76 -33.31
CA ILE A 657 1.16 18.71 -34.03
C ILE A 657 1.56 20.12 -33.56
N ASP A 658 2.27 20.83 -34.42
CA ASP A 658 2.73 22.19 -34.14
C ASP A 658 1.60 23.20 -34.38
N VAL A 659 1.10 23.73 -33.27
CA VAL A 659 0.05 24.74 -33.22
C VAL A 659 0.55 26.12 -32.82
N THR A 660 1.86 26.28 -32.59
CA THR A 660 2.46 27.52 -32.09
C THR A 660 2.31 28.68 -33.07
N THR A 661 2.19 28.36 -34.36
CA THR A 661 2.00 29.33 -35.46
C THR A 661 0.57 29.84 -35.59
N ILE A 662 -0.40 29.23 -34.89
CA ILE A 662 -1.82 29.62 -34.92
C ILE A 662 -2.09 30.52 -33.71
N SER A 663 -2.11 31.83 -33.90
CA SER A 663 -2.34 32.81 -32.83
C SER A 663 -3.77 32.81 -32.29
N ASP A 664 -4.73 32.46 -33.13
CA ASP A 664 -6.17 32.43 -32.85
C ASP A 664 -6.55 31.10 -32.17
N GLU A 665 -7.11 31.17 -30.96
CA GLU A 665 -7.44 29.98 -30.15
C GLU A 665 -8.55 29.13 -30.77
N ASP A 666 -9.57 29.74 -31.38
CA ASP A 666 -10.68 29.03 -32.00
C ASP A 666 -10.19 28.26 -33.24
N LYS A 667 -9.35 28.91 -34.06
CA LYS A 667 -8.71 28.25 -35.21
C LYS A 667 -7.75 27.14 -34.80
N ARG A 668 -7.12 27.26 -33.62
CA ARG A 668 -6.25 26.23 -33.06
C ARG A 668 -7.06 25.00 -32.66
N LEU A 669 -8.14 25.22 -31.93
CA LEU A 669 -9.07 24.15 -31.53
C LEU A 669 -9.72 23.49 -32.73
N GLU A 670 -10.12 24.26 -33.74
CA GLU A 670 -10.66 23.76 -34.99
C GLU A 670 -9.64 22.87 -35.72
N PHE A 671 -8.40 23.35 -35.89
CA PHE A 671 -7.34 22.60 -36.54
C PHE A 671 -7.04 21.28 -35.83
N MET A 672 -6.89 21.30 -34.50
CA MET A 672 -6.67 20.09 -33.71
C MET A 672 -7.89 19.15 -33.70
N GLY A 673 -9.09 19.72 -33.66
CA GLY A 673 -10.36 18.98 -33.56
C GLY A 673 -10.75 18.26 -34.85
N GLN A 674 -10.37 18.81 -36.01
CA GLN A 674 -10.64 18.18 -37.31
C GLN A 674 -9.71 17.00 -37.62
N MET A 675 -8.57 16.86 -36.92
CA MET A 675 -7.59 15.81 -37.20
C MET A 675 -8.07 14.40 -36.81
N ASN A 676 -8.26 13.56 -37.82
CA ASN A 676 -8.55 12.15 -37.65
C ASN A 676 -7.30 11.29 -37.87
N TRP A 677 -6.75 10.77 -36.76
CA TRP A 677 -5.61 9.89 -36.77
C TRP A 677 -6.05 8.42 -36.85
N PRO A 678 -5.67 7.68 -37.91
CA PRO A 678 -6.09 6.28 -38.05
C PRO A 678 -5.36 5.40 -37.02
N PHE A 679 -6.05 4.37 -36.54
CA PHE A 679 -5.46 3.40 -35.60
C PHE A 679 -4.27 2.65 -36.20
N LYS A 680 -4.32 2.36 -37.50
CA LYS A 680 -3.20 1.83 -38.28
C LYS A 680 -2.79 2.85 -39.33
N LEU A 681 -1.50 3.15 -39.42
CA LEU A 681 -0.94 4.15 -40.33
C LEU A 681 0.17 3.51 -41.16
N MET A 682 0.11 3.66 -42.47
CA MET A 682 1.15 3.21 -43.38
C MET A 682 2.20 4.31 -43.57
N VAL A 683 3.47 3.99 -43.34
CA VAL A 683 4.59 4.93 -43.48
C VAL A 683 5.73 4.22 -44.19
N ALA A 684 6.11 4.71 -45.37
CA ALA A 684 7.20 4.17 -46.20
C ALA A 684 7.13 2.62 -46.39
N GLY A 685 5.93 2.08 -46.58
CA GLY A 685 5.69 0.65 -46.80
C GLY A 685 5.45 -0.19 -45.54
N GLU A 686 5.63 0.39 -44.35
CA GLU A 686 5.45 -0.30 -43.06
C GLU A 686 4.17 0.14 -42.35
N VAL A 687 3.54 -0.77 -41.61
CA VAL A 687 2.28 -0.49 -40.89
C VAL A 687 2.56 -0.25 -39.40
N TYR A 688 2.29 0.96 -38.95
CA TYR A 688 2.38 1.37 -37.55
C TYR A 688 1.02 1.33 -36.86
N THR A 689 1.01 0.99 -35.57
CA THR A 689 -0.19 1.00 -34.73
C THR A 689 -0.12 2.17 -33.74
N LEU A 690 -1.22 2.90 -33.59
CA LEU A 690 -1.33 4.00 -32.64
C LEU A 690 -1.29 3.46 -31.20
N MET A 691 -0.21 3.77 -30.47
CA MET A 691 -0.01 3.32 -29.08
C MET A 691 -0.45 4.35 -28.04
N SER A 692 -0.22 5.64 -28.31
CA SER A 692 -0.56 6.74 -27.41
C SER A 692 -0.91 7.99 -28.22
N ARG A 693 -1.90 8.75 -27.75
CA ARG A 693 -2.29 10.05 -28.30
C ARG A 693 -2.47 11.01 -27.15
N GLY A 694 -1.66 12.07 -27.12
CA GLY A 694 -1.79 13.17 -26.18
C GLY A 694 -2.84 14.17 -26.67
N TYR A 695 -3.58 14.75 -25.74
CA TYR A 695 -4.46 15.89 -26.00
C TYR A 695 -3.95 17.06 -25.18
N TRP A 696 -4.15 18.28 -25.65
CA TRP A 696 -3.82 19.47 -24.89
C TRP A 696 -5.00 20.41 -24.88
N GLY A 697 -5.32 20.94 -23.71
CA GLY A 697 -6.38 21.94 -23.54
C GLY A 697 -6.37 22.54 -22.14
N GLY A 698 -6.60 23.86 -22.03
CA GLY A 698 -6.72 24.55 -20.74
C GLY A 698 -5.51 24.40 -19.82
N HIS A 699 -4.28 24.44 -20.38
CA HIS A 699 -3.02 24.19 -19.66
C HIS A 699 -2.93 22.81 -19.00
N HIS A 700 -3.57 21.80 -19.60
CA HIS A 700 -3.49 20.41 -19.19
C HIS A 700 -3.17 19.51 -20.38
N TYR A 701 -2.45 18.42 -20.11
CA TYR A 701 -2.10 17.36 -21.06
C TYR A 701 -2.70 16.04 -20.62
#